data_AF-A0A936V187-F1
#
_entry.id   AF-A0A936V187-F1
#
_cell.length_a   1.000
_cell.length_b   1.000
_cell.length_c   1.000
_cell.angle_alpha   90.00
_cell.angle_beta   90.00
_cell.angle_gamma   90.00
#
_symmetry.space_group_name_H-M   'P 1'
#
loop_
_entity.id
_entity.type
_entity.pdbx_description
1 polymer ?
#
loop_
_entity_poly.entity_id
_entity_poly.type
_entity_poly.pdbx_seq_one_letter_code
_entity_poly.pdbx_strand_id
1 'polypeptide(L)'
;MTKLLRLVPAICMAAMVHVTAASQSLSINTTGNPAHASAILDVESTDKGMLVPRMNKIQRSAIAAPATGLLVFQNGPDSIGFHYYNGTAWIWLPGSNSIDTIAWKTAGNAGTNINSHFFGTTDNVPLSFRQNNTWLGRWNKTTGNYMIGDSAGIKITSGINNTSVGAKTLFENTSAYGNVAIGNNALQNNSTGARNTAVGDSALYTQLYNPGGTYLSDNTALGSKAMFYNQPISTGTGVKNVAIGNEAMYLNTTGSENVAIGVSALRENTTGAGNTAVGRSANRLSKAGIANSYFGYASGYRDSTGSYNTGLGSYALYNHQTGDRNTAVGYGALNADSSGGYNTAIGMLAGYNADTADMATSVGYAALYYNQRDHTTALGAYAGFQNSRSSANITQGIENTMIGYAALTGNAFGSQNTAVGYKAMSIFEPNTSFSGTAPSRNVAIGDSALQANRGNDNVGIGYRALSNTNNLNMNGHVAVGSRALLNTTATYPNTAIGYSSQDSATTGYANTALGSYSLSSNKTGLNNTAIGNAAMYEANGTGSNLSYNTAVGNDALRLARYYANTAVGESALRNDTAGIFNSAVGYYTMYNNRSGRANVALGYRTLYTNEASDYNTAVGHDALFKHKRVGFTYNTALGASALEQDSSGYQNTGVGTSAFRNNVTGFQNTGVGINAGYHQKKYLNTFIGAYSGVGERAPYSNYAADTGYNNTGLGAYSLYRIANGTNNVATGYFALNNDSSGSHNTASGYLAISNNTTGSFNTGFGYTALSNNTTGNYNVALGSGADVSTGNLTNAAAIGSNAYVTQSNSLVLGGITGTNGATANTLVGIGTTAPTARLDVDANFKLGNNGSILNEIIKVTVNNDIDIIPANSTLVQDFAVPNAATTSSVIVSTSSNFITGSGISFARVSAAGNVQITFFNTTALAIDNLAKNYYITVIR
;
A
#
# COMPACT_ATOMS: atom_id res chain seq x y z
N MET A 1 -167.62 43.63 -50.09
CA MET A 1 -168.90 44.33 -50.36
C MET A 1 -168.56 45.76 -50.77
N THR A 2 -169.06 46.23 -51.93
CA THR A 2 -169.12 47.65 -52.39
C THR A 2 -167.96 48.65 -52.17
N LYS A 3 -167.47 49.21 -53.30
CA LYS A 3 -167.06 50.63 -53.51
C LYS A 3 -165.71 51.09 -52.87
N LEU A 4 -165.00 52.10 -53.38
CA LEU A 4 -165.29 53.09 -54.45
C LEU A 4 -164.02 53.46 -55.28
N LEU A 5 -164.23 53.85 -56.55
CA LEU A 5 -163.49 54.69 -57.54
C LEU A 5 -162.09 55.33 -57.24
N ARG A 6 -161.30 55.83 -58.22
CA ARG A 6 -161.06 55.64 -59.69
C ARG A 6 -159.94 56.65 -60.14
N LEU A 7 -159.30 56.37 -61.29
CA LEU A 7 -158.71 57.25 -62.35
C LEU A 7 -158.33 58.74 -62.05
N VAL A 8 -157.13 59.26 -62.35
CA VAL A 8 -156.46 59.49 -63.69
C VAL A 8 -157.12 60.63 -64.50
N PRO A 9 -156.39 61.56 -65.18
CA PRO A 9 -154.96 61.64 -65.56
C PRO A 9 -154.21 62.81 -64.82
N ALA A 10 -153.18 63.59 -65.28
CA ALA A 10 -152.53 63.80 -66.59
C ALA A 10 -151.11 64.49 -66.53
N ILE A 11 -150.36 64.35 -67.64
CA ILE A 11 -149.34 65.23 -68.28
C ILE A 11 -148.29 66.00 -67.42
N CYS A 12 -147.03 65.54 -67.54
CA CYS A 12 -145.72 66.21 -67.76
C CYS A 12 -145.44 67.66 -67.23
N MET A 13 -144.21 68.03 -66.81
CA MET A 13 -142.88 67.47 -67.17
C MET A 13 -141.78 67.73 -66.10
N ALA A 14 -140.84 66.78 -65.96
CA ALA A 14 -139.47 66.91 -65.43
C ALA A 14 -139.21 67.66 -64.09
N ALA A 15 -139.19 66.91 -62.98
CA ALA A 15 -138.40 67.25 -61.79
C ALA A 15 -137.95 65.99 -61.03
N MET A 16 -136.64 65.74 -60.91
CA MET A 16 -136.06 64.78 -59.98
C MET A 16 -134.71 65.28 -59.46
N VAL A 17 -134.50 65.16 -58.15
CA VAL A 17 -133.30 65.65 -57.45
C VAL A 17 -132.40 64.47 -57.12
N HIS A 18 -131.12 64.55 -57.50
CA HIS A 18 -130.10 63.65 -56.97
C HIS A 18 -129.47 64.24 -55.70
N VAL A 19 -129.52 63.47 -54.61
CA VAL A 19 -128.67 63.66 -53.43
C VAL A 19 -127.77 62.44 -53.30
N THR A 20 -126.45 62.66 -53.26
CA THR A 20 -125.47 61.62 -52.94
C THR A 20 -125.11 61.70 -51.45
N ALA A 21 -125.04 60.55 -50.78
CA ALA A 21 -124.58 60.43 -49.41
C ALA A 21 -123.31 59.56 -49.37
N ALA A 22 -122.30 60.02 -48.63
CA ALA A 22 -121.05 59.28 -48.42
C ALA A 22 -121.16 58.38 -47.18
N SER A 23 -120.40 57.28 -47.16
CA SER A 23 -120.30 56.37 -46.01
C SER A 23 -119.60 57.04 -44.82
N GLN A 24 -120.10 56.78 -43.61
CA GLN A 24 -119.55 57.26 -42.34
C GLN A 24 -119.05 56.08 -41.49
N SER A 25 -117.90 56.25 -40.83
CA SER A 25 -117.38 55.26 -39.86
C SER A 25 -118.26 55.20 -38.61
N LEU A 26 -118.44 54.01 -38.04
CA LEU A 26 -119.28 53.80 -36.86
C LEU A 26 -118.42 53.86 -35.58
N SER A 27 -118.66 54.87 -34.76
CA SER A 27 -118.12 54.95 -33.39
C SER A 27 -119.20 54.51 -32.40
N ILE A 28 -118.86 53.60 -31.48
CA ILE A 28 -119.73 53.16 -30.38
C ILE A 28 -119.03 53.46 -29.07
N ASN A 29 -119.26 54.66 -28.54
CA ASN A 29 -118.69 55.13 -27.29
C ASN A 29 -119.69 55.96 -26.48
N THR A 30 -119.30 56.34 -25.26
CA THR A 30 -120.04 57.29 -24.41
C THR A 30 -119.36 58.67 -24.31
N THR A 31 -118.30 58.88 -25.08
CA THR A 31 -117.42 60.07 -25.04
C THR A 31 -117.79 61.12 -26.10
N GLY A 32 -118.53 60.73 -27.14
CA GLY A 32 -118.81 61.55 -28.31
C GLY A 32 -117.66 61.60 -29.32
N ASN A 33 -116.60 60.81 -29.11
CA ASN A 33 -115.43 60.79 -30.00
C ASN A 33 -115.81 60.25 -31.40
N PRO A 34 -115.33 60.87 -32.50
CA PRO A 34 -115.43 60.26 -33.82
C PRO A 34 -114.62 58.95 -33.84
N ALA A 35 -115.02 57.99 -34.66
CA ALA A 35 -114.28 56.75 -34.82
C ALA A 35 -112.84 57.07 -35.30
N HIS A 36 -111.85 56.38 -34.73
CA HIS A 36 -110.45 56.57 -35.08
C HIS A 36 -110.24 56.43 -36.60
N ALA A 37 -109.39 57.27 -37.19
CA ALA A 37 -109.28 57.40 -38.65
C ALA A 37 -108.84 56.11 -39.40
N SER A 38 -108.37 55.09 -38.67
CA SER A 38 -108.02 53.76 -39.19
C SER A 38 -109.10 52.69 -38.97
N ALA A 39 -110.26 53.04 -38.42
CA ALA A 39 -111.29 52.10 -37.96
C ALA A 39 -112.65 52.37 -38.64
N ILE A 40 -113.24 51.32 -39.21
CA ILE A 40 -114.62 51.33 -39.72
C ILE A 40 -115.64 51.15 -38.60
N LEU A 41 -115.26 50.39 -37.56
CA LEU A 41 -115.95 50.25 -36.29
C LEU A 41 -114.94 50.53 -35.17
N ASP A 42 -115.24 51.52 -34.34
CA ASP A 42 -114.47 51.87 -33.15
C ASP A 42 -115.36 51.73 -31.91
N VAL A 43 -114.81 51.22 -30.81
CA VAL A 43 -115.59 50.87 -29.60
C VAL A 43 -114.79 51.27 -28.35
N GLU A 44 -115.04 52.49 -27.87
CA GLU A 44 -114.38 53.06 -26.68
C GLU A 44 -115.34 53.02 -25.48
N SER A 45 -114.95 52.29 -24.42
CA SER A 45 -115.61 52.30 -23.12
C SER A 45 -114.62 51.90 -22.02
N THR A 46 -114.79 52.48 -20.84
CA THR A 46 -113.99 52.20 -19.63
C THR A 46 -114.68 51.24 -18.66
N ASP A 47 -115.97 50.95 -18.86
CA ASP A 47 -116.81 50.15 -17.96
C ASP A 47 -117.51 48.96 -18.65
N LYS A 48 -117.50 48.92 -19.98
CA LYS A 48 -118.14 47.90 -20.84
C LYS A 48 -117.18 47.43 -21.92
N GLY A 49 -117.48 46.29 -22.55
CA GLY A 49 -116.66 45.75 -23.64
C GLY A 49 -117.49 45.09 -24.73
N MET A 50 -116.88 44.87 -25.89
CA MET A 50 -117.51 44.20 -27.03
C MET A 50 -117.63 42.69 -26.78
N LEU A 51 -118.87 42.18 -26.68
CA LEU A 51 -119.14 40.75 -26.74
C LEU A 51 -119.13 40.26 -28.20
N VAL A 52 -117.98 39.73 -28.64
CA VAL A 52 -117.90 38.93 -29.87
C VAL A 52 -118.72 37.63 -29.74
N PRO A 53 -119.07 36.95 -30.85
CA PRO A 53 -119.80 35.68 -30.81
C PRO A 53 -119.14 34.64 -29.89
N ARG A 54 -119.86 34.23 -28.85
CA ARG A 54 -119.44 33.23 -27.84
C ARG A 54 -120.05 31.88 -28.16
N MET A 55 -119.23 30.85 -28.34
CA MET A 55 -119.67 29.55 -28.88
C MET A 55 -118.74 28.41 -28.48
N ASN A 56 -119.22 27.17 -28.50
CA ASN A 56 -118.35 26.00 -28.30
C ASN A 56 -117.52 25.69 -29.58
N LYS A 57 -116.50 24.84 -29.44
CA LYS A 57 -115.58 24.45 -30.52
C LYS A 57 -116.30 23.85 -31.75
N ILE A 58 -117.38 23.09 -31.54
CA ILE A 58 -118.17 22.49 -32.62
C ILE A 58 -118.89 23.59 -33.41
N GLN A 59 -119.58 24.50 -32.72
CA GLN A 59 -120.25 25.65 -33.32
C GLN A 59 -119.29 26.55 -34.10
N ARG A 60 -118.09 26.81 -33.55
CA ARG A 60 -117.03 27.57 -34.23
C ARG A 60 -116.54 26.87 -35.50
N SER A 61 -116.22 25.58 -35.41
CA SER A 61 -115.77 24.80 -36.57
C SER A 61 -116.88 24.53 -37.60
N ALA A 62 -118.15 24.76 -37.24
CA ALA A 62 -119.30 24.68 -38.14
C ALA A 62 -119.63 26.02 -38.85
N ILE A 63 -118.89 27.11 -38.58
CA ILE A 63 -119.00 28.33 -39.39
C ILE A 63 -118.50 28.02 -40.81
N ALA A 64 -119.41 28.05 -41.78
CA ALA A 64 -119.07 27.88 -43.19
C ALA A 64 -118.37 29.13 -43.75
N ALA A 65 -117.29 28.93 -44.51
CA ALA A 65 -116.48 30.00 -45.13
C ALA A 65 -116.18 31.19 -44.19
N PRO A 66 -115.55 30.96 -43.01
CA PRO A 66 -115.25 32.03 -42.07
C PRO A 66 -114.29 33.05 -42.70
N ALA A 67 -114.60 34.34 -42.57
CA ALA A 67 -113.78 35.40 -43.13
C ALA A 67 -112.40 35.50 -42.43
N THR A 68 -111.37 35.88 -43.18
CA THR A 68 -110.07 36.23 -42.59
C THR A 68 -110.23 37.39 -41.61
N GLY A 69 -109.76 37.21 -40.38
CA GLY A 69 -109.95 38.17 -39.28
C GLY A 69 -111.23 37.96 -38.46
N LEU A 70 -112.10 36.99 -38.80
CA LEU A 70 -113.30 36.69 -38.03
C LEU A 70 -112.93 36.27 -36.60
N LEU A 71 -113.25 37.12 -35.62
CA LEU A 71 -112.96 36.92 -34.20
C LEU A 71 -114.19 36.36 -33.47
N VAL A 72 -113.98 35.28 -32.73
CA VAL A 72 -114.97 34.65 -31.83
C VAL A 72 -114.33 34.35 -30.48
N PHE A 73 -115.14 34.03 -29.48
CA PHE A 73 -114.66 33.49 -28.22
C PHE A 73 -115.13 32.04 -28.08
N GLN A 74 -114.18 31.12 -27.88
CA GLN A 74 -114.47 29.70 -27.69
C GLN A 74 -114.73 29.41 -26.21
N ASN A 75 -115.93 28.92 -25.91
CA ASN A 75 -116.41 28.63 -24.56
C ASN A 75 -115.97 27.24 -24.04
N GLY A 76 -115.34 26.40 -24.88
CA GLY A 76 -114.88 25.05 -24.54
C GLY A 76 -115.15 24.01 -25.64
N PRO A 77 -114.82 22.72 -25.39
CA PRO A 77 -114.32 22.19 -24.12
C PRO A 77 -112.83 22.49 -23.87
N ASP A 78 -112.00 22.46 -24.91
CA ASP A 78 -110.58 22.83 -24.89
C ASP A 78 -110.36 24.22 -25.53
N SER A 79 -109.12 24.73 -25.44
CA SER A 79 -108.70 26.06 -25.91
C SER A 79 -109.77 27.14 -25.63
N ILE A 80 -110.07 27.37 -24.35
CA ILE A 80 -111.03 28.41 -23.97
C ILE A 80 -110.38 29.79 -24.22
N GLY A 81 -111.14 30.73 -24.78
CA GLY A 81 -110.67 32.07 -25.08
C GLY A 81 -110.83 32.49 -26.54
N PHE A 82 -110.28 33.67 -26.86
CA PHE A 82 -110.38 34.28 -28.19
C PHE A 82 -109.72 33.41 -29.27
N HIS A 83 -110.41 33.34 -30.40
CA HIS A 83 -109.97 32.69 -31.62
C HIS A 83 -110.25 33.60 -32.81
N TYR A 84 -109.25 33.79 -33.67
CA TYR A 84 -109.49 34.43 -34.97
C TYR A 84 -109.23 33.43 -36.09
N TYR A 85 -110.00 33.52 -37.18
CA TYR A 85 -109.73 32.75 -38.38
C TYR A 85 -108.68 33.49 -39.23
N ASN A 86 -107.55 32.86 -39.53
CA ASN A 86 -106.43 33.50 -40.25
C ASN A 86 -106.54 33.41 -41.79
N GLY A 87 -107.65 32.87 -42.31
CA GLY A 87 -107.85 32.57 -43.74
C GLY A 87 -107.73 31.07 -44.07
N THR A 88 -107.01 30.28 -43.26
CA THR A 88 -106.84 28.82 -43.45
C THR A 88 -107.15 27.99 -42.21
N ALA A 89 -107.01 28.55 -41.01
CA ALA A 89 -107.24 27.88 -39.74
C ALA A 89 -107.74 28.83 -38.65
N TRP A 90 -108.41 28.27 -37.65
CA TRP A 90 -108.74 28.96 -36.40
C TRP A 90 -107.52 28.99 -35.48
N ILE A 91 -106.97 30.17 -35.22
CA ILE A 91 -105.82 30.38 -34.35
C ILE A 91 -106.31 30.74 -32.94
N TRP A 92 -105.85 29.98 -31.93
CA TRP A 92 -106.05 30.31 -30.52
C TRP A 92 -105.05 31.39 -30.07
N LEU A 93 -105.50 32.31 -29.23
CA LEU A 93 -104.64 33.28 -28.55
C LEU A 93 -104.42 32.82 -27.09
N PRO A 94 -103.34 32.08 -26.77
CA PRO A 94 -103.08 31.59 -25.43
C PRO A 94 -102.73 32.73 -24.47
N GLY A 95 -103.40 32.77 -23.31
CA GLY A 95 -102.99 33.59 -22.18
C GLY A 95 -101.80 32.96 -21.43
N SER A 96 -101.05 33.77 -20.67
CA SER A 96 -99.85 33.37 -19.93
C SER A 96 -100.09 32.35 -18.80
N ASN A 97 -101.34 32.09 -18.41
CA ASN A 97 -101.73 31.17 -17.35
C ASN A 97 -102.46 29.93 -17.91
N SER A 98 -101.83 29.16 -18.79
CA SER A 98 -102.42 27.90 -19.29
C SER A 98 -102.51 26.84 -18.17
N ILE A 99 -103.65 26.15 -18.14
CA ILE A 99 -103.92 25.02 -17.22
C ILE A 99 -103.23 23.72 -17.68
N ASP A 100 -102.32 23.81 -18.65
CA ASP A 100 -101.49 22.69 -19.07
C ASP A 100 -100.61 22.27 -17.88
N THR A 101 -100.62 20.97 -17.56
CA THR A 101 -99.89 20.37 -16.44
C THR A 101 -98.67 19.56 -16.89
N ILE A 102 -98.44 19.42 -18.20
CA ILE A 102 -97.32 18.64 -18.76
C ILE A 102 -96.38 19.51 -19.60
N ALA A 103 -96.86 20.61 -20.19
CA ALA A 103 -96.01 21.56 -20.91
C ALA A 103 -95.04 22.30 -19.99
N TRP A 104 -93.83 22.57 -20.48
CA TRP A 104 -92.87 23.46 -19.83
C TRP A 104 -93.29 24.92 -19.97
N LYS A 105 -93.53 25.57 -18.84
CA LYS A 105 -93.93 26.98 -18.77
C LYS A 105 -92.68 27.86 -18.78
N THR A 106 -92.76 29.02 -19.44
CA THR A 106 -91.67 30.00 -19.50
C THR A 106 -91.31 30.59 -18.13
N ALA A 107 -92.22 30.51 -17.15
CA ALA A 107 -92.00 30.86 -15.75
C ALA A 107 -91.53 29.67 -14.88
N GLY A 108 -91.34 28.47 -15.46
CA GLY A 108 -91.02 27.23 -14.74
C GLY A 108 -92.25 26.44 -14.26
N ASN A 109 -92.02 25.17 -13.90
CA ASN A 109 -93.04 24.25 -13.40
C ASN A 109 -92.75 23.87 -11.94
N ALA A 110 -93.79 23.76 -11.11
CA ALA A 110 -93.72 23.22 -9.76
C ALA A 110 -94.37 21.82 -9.71
N GLY A 111 -93.91 20.94 -8.81
CA GLY A 111 -94.46 19.59 -8.65
C GLY A 111 -94.15 18.63 -9.81
N THR A 112 -92.98 18.76 -10.43
CA THR A 112 -92.58 17.98 -11.61
C THR A 112 -92.43 16.48 -11.34
N ASN A 113 -92.69 15.67 -12.36
CA ASN A 113 -92.58 14.20 -12.35
C ASN A 113 -91.80 13.75 -13.60
N ILE A 114 -90.76 12.95 -13.40
CA ILE A 114 -89.81 12.51 -14.44
C ILE A 114 -90.47 11.78 -15.63
N ASN A 115 -91.61 11.12 -15.43
CA ASN A 115 -92.31 10.38 -16.48
C ASN A 115 -93.19 11.26 -17.40
N SER A 116 -93.53 12.48 -16.96
CA SER A 116 -94.46 13.37 -17.70
C SER A 116 -93.93 14.79 -17.95
N HIS A 117 -92.82 15.18 -17.31
CA HIS A 117 -92.21 16.50 -17.41
C HIS A 117 -90.75 16.38 -17.91
N PHE A 118 -90.57 16.30 -19.22
CA PHE A 118 -89.25 16.24 -19.85
C PHE A 118 -89.14 17.27 -20.99
N PHE A 119 -87.92 17.67 -21.32
CA PHE A 119 -87.63 18.51 -22.48
C PHE A 119 -86.93 17.65 -23.53
N GLY A 120 -87.64 17.31 -24.61
CA GLY A 120 -87.13 16.36 -25.61
C GLY A 120 -88.20 15.91 -26.60
N THR A 121 -87.85 14.91 -27.40
CA THR A 121 -88.70 14.25 -28.40
C THR A 121 -89.31 12.96 -27.85
N THR A 122 -90.44 12.53 -28.43
CA THR A 122 -91.15 11.28 -28.09
C THR A 122 -90.94 10.15 -29.11
N ASP A 123 -90.43 10.49 -30.30
CA ASP A 123 -90.01 9.55 -31.33
C ASP A 123 -88.49 9.29 -31.25
N ASN A 124 -87.95 8.45 -32.14
CA ASN A 124 -86.51 8.22 -32.23
C ASN A 124 -85.78 9.29 -33.09
N VAL A 125 -86.27 10.54 -33.09
CA VAL A 125 -85.59 11.67 -33.73
C VAL A 125 -84.75 12.42 -32.68
N PRO A 126 -83.42 12.54 -32.86
CA PRO A 126 -82.56 13.21 -31.88
C PRO A 126 -82.87 14.69 -31.67
N LEU A 127 -83.06 15.09 -30.41
CA LEU A 127 -83.21 16.49 -29.97
C LEU A 127 -82.03 17.32 -30.48
N SER A 128 -82.31 18.43 -31.15
CA SER A 128 -81.32 19.26 -31.84
C SER A 128 -81.47 20.73 -31.41
N PHE A 129 -80.38 21.35 -30.97
CA PHE A 129 -80.37 22.74 -30.49
C PHE A 129 -79.97 23.69 -31.63
N ARG A 130 -80.63 24.85 -31.72
CA ARG A 130 -80.38 25.86 -32.76
C ARG A 130 -80.63 27.28 -32.25
N GLN A 131 -79.96 28.26 -32.88
CA GLN A 131 -80.23 29.69 -32.74
C GLN A 131 -80.24 30.31 -34.14
N ASN A 132 -81.24 31.11 -34.49
CA ASN A 132 -81.39 31.69 -35.84
C ASN A 132 -81.21 30.64 -36.97
N ASN A 133 -81.73 29.42 -36.76
CA ASN A 133 -81.56 28.21 -37.58
C ASN A 133 -80.14 27.64 -37.73
N THR A 134 -79.09 28.24 -37.15
CA THR A 134 -77.73 27.65 -37.09
C THR A 134 -77.66 26.50 -36.07
N TRP A 135 -76.61 25.67 -36.13
CA TRP A 135 -76.44 24.50 -35.27
C TRP A 135 -75.78 24.85 -33.92
N LEU A 136 -76.41 24.43 -32.82
CA LEU A 136 -75.88 24.54 -31.46
C LEU A 136 -75.75 23.17 -30.74
N GLY A 137 -75.74 22.07 -31.47
CA GLY A 137 -75.56 20.71 -30.93
C GLY A 137 -76.78 19.80 -31.04
N ARG A 138 -76.63 18.55 -30.58
CA ARG A 138 -77.60 17.47 -30.75
C ARG A 138 -77.40 16.37 -29.70
N TRP A 139 -78.50 15.83 -29.17
CA TRP A 139 -78.51 14.69 -28.25
C TRP A 139 -79.18 13.49 -28.91
N ASN A 140 -78.38 12.48 -29.27
CA ASN A 140 -78.79 11.27 -29.97
C ASN A 140 -78.56 10.03 -29.11
N LYS A 141 -79.63 9.55 -28.47
CA LYS A 141 -79.64 8.32 -27.67
C LYS A 141 -79.22 7.08 -28.48
N THR A 142 -79.67 6.96 -29.73
CA THR A 142 -79.42 5.78 -30.58
C THR A 142 -77.94 5.62 -30.94
N THR A 143 -77.19 6.72 -31.08
CA THR A 143 -75.73 6.68 -31.33
C THR A 143 -74.90 7.04 -30.09
N GLY A 144 -75.52 7.23 -28.93
CA GLY A 144 -74.85 7.69 -27.69
C GLY A 144 -74.13 9.04 -27.80
N ASN A 145 -74.47 9.88 -28.79
CA ASN A 145 -73.78 11.15 -29.04
C ASN A 145 -74.50 12.31 -28.35
N TYR A 146 -73.81 13.05 -27.49
CA TYR A 146 -74.36 14.15 -26.69
C TYR A 146 -73.51 15.42 -26.86
N MET A 147 -73.91 16.31 -27.77
CA MET A 147 -73.15 17.52 -28.13
C MET A 147 -73.94 18.81 -27.84
N ILE A 148 -73.27 19.85 -27.35
CA ILE A 148 -73.80 21.21 -27.22
C ILE A 148 -72.73 22.27 -27.51
N GLY A 149 -73.10 23.31 -28.27
CA GLY A 149 -72.22 24.40 -28.73
C GLY A 149 -72.28 24.62 -30.24
N ASP A 150 -71.89 25.82 -30.69
CA ASP A 150 -71.77 26.16 -32.12
C ASP A 150 -70.94 25.09 -32.87
N SER A 151 -71.48 24.58 -33.97
CA SER A 151 -70.81 23.64 -34.87
C SER A 151 -70.29 22.35 -34.21
N ALA A 152 -70.69 22.04 -32.97
CA ALA A 152 -70.22 20.90 -32.19
C ALA A 152 -70.64 19.55 -32.81
N GLY A 153 -69.68 18.69 -33.17
CA GLY A 153 -69.93 17.35 -33.74
C GLY A 153 -70.63 17.33 -35.11
N ILE A 154 -70.66 18.45 -35.84
CA ILE A 154 -71.54 18.65 -37.00
C ILE A 154 -71.25 17.73 -38.21
N LYS A 155 -70.04 17.18 -38.33
CA LYS A 155 -69.64 16.27 -39.41
C LYS A 155 -69.80 14.77 -39.09
N ILE A 156 -70.31 14.40 -37.91
CA ILE A 156 -70.37 13.00 -37.47
C ILE A 156 -71.43 12.24 -38.27
N THR A 157 -70.97 11.25 -39.06
CA THR A 157 -71.79 10.39 -39.93
C THR A 157 -72.00 9.00 -39.35
N SER A 158 -70.96 8.42 -38.73
CA SER A 158 -70.97 7.06 -38.18
C SER A 158 -70.32 6.92 -36.79
N GLY A 159 -69.67 7.96 -36.27
CA GLY A 159 -69.09 7.96 -34.92
C GLY A 159 -70.15 7.85 -33.82
N ILE A 160 -69.85 7.11 -32.74
CA ILE A 160 -70.79 6.80 -31.64
C ILE A 160 -70.21 7.11 -30.25
N ASN A 161 -71.07 7.23 -29.24
CA ASN A 161 -70.69 7.40 -27.83
C ASN A 161 -69.78 8.62 -27.55
N ASN A 162 -69.90 9.69 -28.33
CA ASN A 162 -69.11 10.91 -28.16
C ASN A 162 -69.87 11.96 -27.32
N THR A 163 -69.20 12.58 -26.35
CA THR A 163 -69.75 13.68 -25.52
C THR A 163 -69.02 14.98 -25.83
N SER A 164 -69.74 16.08 -26.07
CA SER A 164 -69.10 17.38 -26.29
C SER A 164 -69.84 18.60 -25.73
N VAL A 165 -69.08 19.57 -25.23
CA VAL A 165 -69.58 20.80 -24.60
C VAL A 165 -68.65 21.96 -24.97
N GLY A 166 -69.03 22.76 -25.96
CA GLY A 166 -68.27 23.92 -26.42
C GLY A 166 -68.29 24.09 -27.94
N ALA A 167 -68.06 25.32 -28.39
CA ALA A 167 -68.01 25.64 -29.82
C ALA A 167 -66.89 24.85 -30.53
N LYS A 168 -67.19 24.33 -31.72
CA LYS A 168 -66.31 23.56 -32.61
C LYS A 168 -65.66 22.33 -31.98
N THR A 169 -66.26 21.80 -30.92
CA THR A 169 -65.85 20.51 -30.36
C THR A 169 -66.14 19.37 -31.34
N LEU A 170 -65.20 18.45 -31.55
CA LEU A 170 -65.32 17.32 -32.51
C LEU A 170 -65.75 17.74 -33.93
N PHE A 171 -65.34 18.93 -34.40
CA PHE A 171 -65.83 19.51 -35.66
C PHE A 171 -65.55 18.63 -36.89
N GLU A 172 -64.35 18.06 -37.02
CA GLU A 172 -63.94 17.18 -38.14
C GLU A 172 -64.24 15.69 -37.93
N ASN A 173 -64.84 15.31 -36.79
CA ASN A 173 -65.14 13.90 -36.49
C ASN A 173 -66.18 13.37 -37.47
N THR A 174 -65.87 12.24 -38.12
CA THR A 174 -66.79 11.52 -39.01
C THR A 174 -67.22 10.18 -38.40
N SER A 175 -66.25 9.38 -38.00
CA SER A 175 -66.37 7.96 -37.64
C SER A 175 -65.69 7.59 -36.31
N ALA A 176 -65.15 8.57 -35.58
CA ALA A 176 -64.50 8.32 -34.30
C ALA A 176 -65.54 8.12 -33.17
N TYR A 177 -65.24 7.21 -32.24
CA TYR A 177 -66.13 6.88 -31.14
C TYR A 177 -65.52 7.14 -29.76
N GLY A 178 -66.38 7.27 -28.75
CA GLY A 178 -65.97 7.30 -27.34
C GLY A 178 -65.18 8.54 -26.93
N ASN A 179 -65.23 9.63 -27.69
CA ASN A 179 -64.48 10.84 -27.36
C ASN A 179 -65.24 11.78 -26.42
N VAL A 180 -64.54 12.41 -25.49
CA VAL A 180 -65.03 13.49 -24.64
C VAL A 180 -64.34 14.80 -25.05
N ALA A 181 -65.09 15.86 -25.35
CA ALA A 181 -64.55 17.12 -25.84
C ALA A 181 -65.24 18.34 -25.18
N ILE A 182 -64.61 18.94 -24.18
CA ILE A 182 -65.18 20.02 -23.37
C ILE A 182 -64.28 21.26 -23.45
N GLY A 183 -64.77 22.37 -24.00
CA GLY A 183 -64.02 23.60 -24.23
C GLY A 183 -64.13 24.10 -25.68
N ASN A 184 -63.68 25.33 -25.96
CA ASN A 184 -63.65 25.86 -27.32
C ASN A 184 -62.63 25.08 -28.17
N ASN A 185 -62.97 24.65 -29.39
CA ASN A 185 -62.13 23.86 -30.29
C ASN A 185 -61.51 22.55 -29.72
N ALA A 186 -62.01 22.01 -28.60
CA ALA A 186 -61.48 20.75 -28.05
C ALA A 186 -61.73 19.58 -29.03
N LEU A 187 -60.69 18.85 -29.42
CA LEU A 187 -60.74 17.85 -30.50
C LEU A 187 -61.31 18.38 -31.83
N GLN A 188 -61.11 19.67 -32.18
CA GLN A 188 -61.68 20.24 -33.41
C GLN A 188 -61.29 19.42 -34.65
N ASN A 189 -60.00 19.16 -34.83
CA ASN A 189 -59.45 18.53 -36.03
C ASN A 189 -59.11 17.04 -35.79
N ASN A 190 -59.97 16.33 -35.06
CA ASN A 190 -59.94 14.86 -34.93
C ASN A 190 -60.95 14.23 -35.87
N SER A 191 -60.51 13.48 -36.89
CA SER A 191 -61.45 12.88 -37.86
C SER A 191 -61.83 11.43 -37.55
N THR A 192 -60.87 10.62 -37.10
CA THR A 192 -61.04 9.15 -36.96
C THR A 192 -60.41 8.55 -35.68
N GLY A 193 -59.74 9.34 -34.83
CA GLY A 193 -59.11 8.86 -33.60
C GLY A 193 -60.12 8.67 -32.46
N ALA A 194 -60.22 7.46 -31.93
CA ALA A 194 -61.22 7.08 -30.93
C ALA A 194 -60.69 7.05 -29.48
N ARG A 195 -61.63 7.15 -28.52
CA ARG A 195 -61.43 7.08 -27.06
C ARG A 195 -60.54 8.17 -26.47
N ASN A 196 -60.57 9.38 -27.03
CA ASN A 196 -59.83 10.52 -26.49
C ASN A 196 -60.65 11.29 -25.44
N THR A 197 -59.98 11.83 -24.42
CA THR A 197 -60.55 12.81 -23.48
C THR A 197 -59.84 14.14 -23.67
N ALA A 198 -60.57 15.20 -24.01
CA ALA A 198 -60.05 16.55 -24.19
C ALA A 198 -60.91 17.56 -23.41
N VAL A 199 -60.30 18.24 -22.44
CA VAL A 199 -60.98 19.18 -21.54
C VAL A 199 -60.13 20.45 -21.39
N GLY A 200 -60.56 21.52 -22.03
CA GLY A 200 -59.87 22.81 -22.07
C GLY A 200 -60.02 23.50 -23.43
N ASP A 201 -59.78 24.81 -23.48
CA ASP A 201 -59.66 25.53 -24.75
C ASP A 201 -58.56 24.90 -25.61
N SER A 202 -58.93 24.47 -26.82
CA SER A 202 -58.05 23.87 -27.81
C SER A 202 -57.23 22.67 -27.27
N ALA A 203 -57.82 21.91 -26.33
CA ALA A 203 -57.26 20.65 -25.85
C ALA A 203 -57.35 19.58 -26.95
N LEU A 204 -56.23 18.90 -27.21
CA LEU A 204 -56.06 17.92 -28.30
C LEU A 204 -56.59 18.45 -29.65
N TYR A 205 -56.21 19.68 -29.98
CA TYR A 205 -56.78 20.47 -31.08
C TYR A 205 -56.68 19.78 -32.44
N THR A 206 -55.52 19.20 -32.78
CA THR A 206 -55.37 18.31 -33.95
C THR A 206 -55.29 16.85 -33.56
N GLN A 207 -55.92 16.00 -34.39
CA GLN A 207 -55.68 14.56 -34.43
C GLN A 207 -55.97 14.07 -35.87
N LEU A 208 -55.18 14.57 -36.82
CA LEU A 208 -55.54 14.65 -38.25
C LEU A 208 -55.44 13.35 -39.05
N TYR A 209 -54.86 12.29 -38.50
CA TYR A 209 -54.68 11.04 -39.24
C TYR A 209 -56.01 10.40 -39.64
N ASN A 210 -56.02 9.87 -40.86
CA ASN A 210 -57.16 9.16 -41.44
C ASN A 210 -56.65 7.95 -42.25
N PRO A 211 -56.60 6.75 -41.66
CA PRO A 211 -56.20 5.52 -42.36
C PRO A 211 -57.30 4.95 -43.27
N GLY A 212 -58.35 5.72 -43.60
CA GLY A 212 -59.56 5.21 -44.25
C GLY A 212 -60.55 4.56 -43.28
N GLY A 213 -60.36 4.72 -41.97
CA GLY A 213 -61.21 4.14 -40.92
C GLY A 213 -60.81 4.59 -39.52
N THR A 214 -61.55 4.14 -38.51
CA THR A 214 -61.31 4.47 -37.10
C THR A 214 -60.05 3.80 -36.54
N TYR A 215 -59.28 4.51 -35.71
CA TYR A 215 -58.14 3.93 -34.96
C TYR A 215 -58.20 4.24 -33.46
N LEU A 216 -57.53 3.40 -32.66
CA LEU A 216 -57.43 3.58 -31.21
C LEU A 216 -56.40 4.66 -30.90
N SER A 217 -56.84 5.75 -30.27
CA SER A 217 -56.04 6.95 -30.04
C SER A 217 -55.71 7.12 -28.56
N ASP A 218 -56.68 6.87 -27.67
CA ASP A 218 -56.48 6.70 -26.21
C ASP A 218 -55.76 7.88 -25.51
N ASN A 219 -55.81 9.09 -26.09
CA ASN A 219 -55.12 10.27 -25.54
C ASN A 219 -55.99 11.00 -24.50
N THR A 220 -55.38 11.47 -23.43
CA THR A 220 -56.01 12.34 -22.42
C THR A 220 -55.33 13.71 -22.39
N ALA A 221 -56.08 14.78 -22.59
CA ALA A 221 -55.64 16.17 -22.60
C ALA A 221 -56.53 17.03 -21.67
N LEU A 222 -55.97 17.58 -20.60
CA LEU A 222 -56.68 18.39 -19.61
C LEU A 222 -55.93 19.71 -19.36
N GLY A 223 -56.46 20.81 -19.89
CA GLY A 223 -55.87 22.15 -19.83
C GLY A 223 -55.90 22.88 -21.18
N SER A 224 -55.86 24.21 -21.17
CA SER A 224 -55.82 24.98 -22.43
C SER A 224 -54.55 24.64 -23.21
N LYS A 225 -54.73 24.27 -24.49
CA LYS A 225 -53.69 23.82 -25.43
C LYS A 225 -52.87 22.60 -24.97
N ALA A 226 -53.41 21.78 -24.06
CA ALA A 226 -52.82 20.47 -23.79
C ALA A 226 -52.86 19.60 -25.07
N MET A 227 -51.72 19.04 -25.47
CA MET A 227 -51.58 18.18 -26.66
C MET A 227 -52.06 18.81 -27.99
N PHE A 228 -51.87 20.13 -28.16
CA PHE A 228 -52.47 20.90 -29.26
C PHE A 228 -52.12 20.37 -30.67
N TYR A 229 -50.83 20.15 -30.97
CA TYR A 229 -50.35 19.73 -32.30
C TYR A 229 -50.17 18.21 -32.44
N ASN A 230 -51.13 17.39 -31.97
CA ASN A 230 -51.05 15.95 -32.18
C ASN A 230 -51.23 15.56 -33.66
N GLN A 231 -50.22 14.89 -34.24
CA GLN A 231 -50.11 14.63 -35.69
C GLN A 231 -49.63 13.19 -35.99
N PRO A 232 -50.45 12.16 -35.72
CA PRO A 232 -50.14 10.80 -36.14
C PRO A 232 -49.96 10.70 -37.66
N ILE A 233 -49.10 9.77 -38.07
CA ILE A 233 -48.87 9.40 -39.47
C ILE A 233 -49.10 7.90 -39.72
N SER A 234 -49.29 7.13 -38.65
CA SER A 234 -49.65 5.71 -38.64
C SER A 234 -50.51 5.39 -37.41
N THR A 235 -51.14 4.21 -37.40
CA THR A 235 -52.01 3.73 -36.31
C THR A 235 -51.31 3.51 -34.96
N GLY A 236 -49.98 3.66 -34.86
CA GLY A 236 -49.20 3.54 -33.61
C GLY A 236 -48.50 4.83 -33.15
N THR A 237 -48.60 5.92 -33.91
CA THR A 237 -47.96 7.22 -33.61
C THR A 237 -48.95 8.18 -32.95
N GLY A 238 -48.52 9.03 -32.02
CA GLY A 238 -49.38 10.04 -31.40
C GLY A 238 -50.52 9.45 -30.57
N VAL A 239 -50.33 8.30 -29.93
CA VAL A 239 -51.38 7.57 -29.17
C VAL A 239 -51.00 7.29 -27.72
N LYS A 240 -52.02 7.00 -26.88
CA LYS A 240 -51.91 6.65 -25.45
C LYS A 240 -51.19 7.70 -24.59
N ASN A 241 -51.16 8.96 -25.02
CA ASN A 241 -50.51 10.04 -24.32
C ASN A 241 -51.41 10.64 -23.23
N VAL A 242 -50.82 11.13 -22.14
CA VAL A 242 -51.49 11.88 -21.08
C VAL A 242 -50.87 13.26 -20.95
N ALA A 243 -51.65 14.32 -21.07
CA ALA A 243 -51.22 15.72 -20.97
C ALA A 243 -52.15 16.50 -20.04
N ILE A 244 -51.67 16.87 -18.85
CA ILE A 244 -52.44 17.57 -17.81
C ILE A 244 -51.71 18.87 -17.44
N GLY A 245 -52.24 20.01 -17.88
CA GLY A 245 -51.67 21.34 -17.67
C GLY A 245 -51.74 22.21 -18.91
N ASN A 246 -51.64 23.53 -18.74
CA ASN A 246 -51.58 24.46 -19.85
C ASN A 246 -50.30 24.25 -20.69
N GLU A 247 -50.46 24.11 -22.00
CA GLU A 247 -49.41 23.77 -22.97
C GLU A 247 -48.58 22.51 -22.59
N ALA A 248 -49.13 21.59 -21.78
CA ALA A 248 -48.56 20.27 -21.61
C ALA A 248 -48.55 19.54 -22.96
N MET A 249 -47.40 18.99 -23.37
CA MET A 249 -47.26 18.21 -24.62
C MET A 249 -47.64 18.97 -25.91
N TYR A 250 -47.45 20.29 -25.94
CA TYR A 250 -47.98 21.19 -26.99
C TYR A 250 -47.64 20.81 -28.44
N LEU A 251 -46.41 20.34 -28.73
CA LEU A 251 -45.92 20.05 -30.10
C LEU A 251 -45.87 18.56 -30.50
N ASN A 252 -46.39 17.64 -29.69
CA ASN A 252 -46.21 16.19 -29.89
C ASN A 252 -46.80 15.69 -31.21
N THR A 253 -45.99 15.54 -32.25
CA THR A 253 -46.46 15.09 -33.55
C THR A 253 -46.77 13.59 -33.55
N THR A 254 -45.73 12.75 -33.46
CA THR A 254 -45.83 11.29 -33.60
C THR A 254 -45.49 10.51 -32.33
N GLY A 255 -45.02 11.18 -31.28
CA GLY A 255 -44.67 10.55 -29.99
C GLY A 255 -45.86 9.86 -29.32
N SER A 256 -45.64 8.68 -28.74
CA SER A 256 -46.68 7.83 -28.11
C SER A 256 -46.30 7.42 -26.69
N GLU A 257 -47.29 7.05 -25.88
CA GLU A 257 -47.12 6.52 -24.52
C GLU A 257 -46.40 7.48 -23.55
N ASN A 258 -46.47 8.80 -23.79
CA ASN A 258 -45.88 9.82 -22.92
C ASN A 258 -46.88 10.31 -21.85
N VAL A 259 -46.37 10.70 -20.68
CA VAL A 259 -47.13 11.30 -19.58
C VAL A 259 -46.54 12.67 -19.22
N ALA A 260 -47.31 13.74 -19.37
CA ALA A 260 -46.92 15.12 -19.10
C ALA A 260 -47.90 15.75 -18.11
N ILE A 261 -47.47 16.00 -16.87
CA ILE A 261 -48.33 16.57 -15.81
C ILE A 261 -47.67 17.83 -15.26
N GLY A 262 -48.11 19.00 -15.72
CA GLY A 262 -47.60 20.30 -15.34
C GLY A 262 -47.66 21.31 -16.48
N VAL A 263 -47.66 22.61 -16.16
CA VAL A 263 -47.61 23.68 -17.16
C VAL A 263 -46.33 23.53 -17.99
N SER A 264 -46.47 23.42 -19.31
CA SER A 264 -45.38 23.18 -20.26
C SER A 264 -44.51 21.92 -20.00
N ALA A 265 -45.05 20.89 -19.35
CA ALA A 265 -44.37 19.58 -19.30
C ALA A 265 -44.33 18.96 -20.71
N LEU A 266 -43.19 18.39 -21.13
CA LEU A 266 -42.96 17.82 -22.48
C LEU A 266 -43.37 18.73 -23.67
N ARG A 267 -43.32 20.05 -23.49
CA ARG A 267 -43.95 21.02 -24.41
C ARG A 267 -43.49 20.88 -25.87
N GLU A 268 -42.18 20.76 -26.11
CA GLU A 268 -41.61 20.74 -27.46
C GLU A 268 -41.46 19.31 -28.04
N ASN A 269 -41.90 18.26 -27.34
CA ASN A 269 -41.76 16.87 -27.81
C ASN A 269 -42.35 16.73 -29.20
N THR A 270 -41.73 15.97 -30.10
CA THR A 270 -42.28 15.71 -31.44
C THR A 270 -42.43 14.22 -31.68
N THR A 271 -41.35 13.45 -31.62
CA THR A 271 -41.31 12.02 -31.91
C THR A 271 -40.96 11.15 -30.69
N GLY A 272 -40.55 11.76 -29.57
CA GLY A 272 -40.17 11.03 -28.36
C GLY A 272 -41.32 10.22 -27.75
N ALA A 273 -41.01 9.05 -27.19
CA ALA A 273 -42.00 8.06 -26.75
C ALA A 273 -41.66 7.45 -25.38
N GLY A 274 -42.70 7.06 -24.63
CA GLY A 274 -42.56 6.46 -23.30
C GLY A 274 -42.02 7.39 -22.21
N ASN A 275 -42.00 8.71 -22.43
CA ASN A 275 -41.45 9.67 -21.47
C ASN A 275 -42.47 10.06 -20.39
N THR A 276 -42.08 10.05 -19.13
CA THR A 276 -42.83 10.63 -18.01
C THR A 276 -42.20 11.95 -17.57
N ALA A 277 -43.01 12.99 -17.44
CA ALA A 277 -42.61 14.33 -17.03
C ALA A 277 -43.66 14.96 -16.10
N VAL A 278 -43.35 15.05 -14.80
CA VAL A 278 -44.25 15.56 -13.77
C VAL A 278 -43.64 16.78 -13.09
N GLY A 279 -44.21 17.96 -13.35
CA GLY A 279 -43.78 19.25 -12.83
C GLY A 279 -43.83 20.35 -13.90
N ARG A 280 -43.85 21.62 -13.45
CA ARG A 280 -43.80 22.76 -14.37
C ARG A 280 -42.49 22.73 -15.17
N SER A 281 -42.60 22.79 -16.48
CA SER A 281 -41.48 22.70 -17.43
C SER A 281 -40.60 21.44 -17.29
N ALA A 282 -41.11 20.34 -16.75
CA ALA A 282 -40.40 19.06 -16.75
C ALA A 282 -40.23 18.54 -18.19
N ASN A 283 -39.02 18.12 -18.55
CA ASN A 283 -38.60 17.70 -19.90
C ASN A 283 -39.09 18.63 -21.02
N ARG A 284 -39.00 19.96 -20.82
CA ARG A 284 -39.67 20.94 -21.69
C ARG A 284 -39.20 20.87 -23.15
N LEU A 285 -37.89 20.76 -23.39
CA LEU A 285 -37.28 20.87 -24.72
C LEU A 285 -37.02 19.53 -25.44
N SER A 286 -37.58 18.42 -24.95
CA SER A 286 -37.52 17.13 -25.64
C SER A 286 -38.00 17.25 -27.07
N LYS A 287 -37.42 16.45 -27.96
CA LYS A 287 -37.88 16.29 -29.35
C LYS A 287 -38.07 14.81 -29.67
N ALA A 288 -37.02 14.02 -29.46
CA ALA A 288 -36.94 12.63 -29.90
C ALA A 288 -36.49 11.62 -28.83
N GLY A 289 -36.17 12.07 -27.61
CA GLY A 289 -35.75 11.20 -26.50
C GLY A 289 -36.80 10.16 -26.11
N ILE A 290 -36.37 8.98 -25.65
CA ILE A 290 -37.27 7.89 -25.27
C ILE A 290 -37.06 7.40 -23.83
N ALA A 291 -38.14 6.89 -23.23
CA ALA A 291 -38.15 6.22 -21.92
C ALA A 291 -37.58 7.05 -20.74
N ASN A 292 -37.60 8.38 -20.81
CA ASN A 292 -37.12 9.25 -19.73
C ASN A 292 -38.15 9.43 -18.61
N SER A 293 -37.70 9.57 -17.36
CA SER A 293 -38.54 9.72 -16.16
C SER A 293 -38.16 10.94 -15.33
N TYR A 294 -38.84 12.06 -15.57
CA TYR A 294 -38.55 13.37 -14.97
C TYR A 294 -39.64 13.82 -13.99
N PHE A 295 -39.25 14.14 -12.76
CA PHE A 295 -40.14 14.53 -11.66
C PHE A 295 -39.55 15.72 -10.90
N GLY A 296 -40.10 16.92 -11.11
CA GLY A 296 -39.67 18.15 -10.44
C GLY A 296 -39.93 19.41 -11.26
N TYR A 297 -39.69 20.58 -10.65
CA TYR A 297 -39.66 21.84 -11.39
C TYR A 297 -38.42 21.87 -12.29
N ALA A 298 -38.64 22.01 -13.59
CA ALA A 298 -37.59 22.05 -14.62
C ALA A 298 -36.59 20.86 -14.60
N SER A 299 -37.00 19.69 -14.10
CA SER A 299 -36.21 18.45 -14.25
C SER A 299 -36.13 18.06 -15.73
N GLY A 300 -34.92 17.81 -16.25
CA GLY A 300 -34.70 17.48 -17.67
C GLY A 300 -34.96 18.65 -18.65
N TYR A 301 -34.96 19.91 -18.19
CA TYR A 301 -35.52 21.04 -18.96
C TYR A 301 -34.99 21.17 -20.39
N ARG A 302 -33.68 20.98 -20.61
CA ARG A 302 -33.02 21.08 -21.93
C ARG A 302 -32.90 19.76 -22.70
N ASP A 303 -33.27 18.62 -22.10
CA ASP A 303 -33.03 17.31 -22.71
C ASP A 303 -33.78 17.25 -24.05
N SER A 304 -33.07 16.99 -25.14
CA SER A 304 -33.59 17.17 -26.50
C SER A 304 -33.68 15.86 -27.28
N THR A 305 -32.70 14.97 -27.10
CA THR A 305 -32.63 13.64 -27.71
C THR A 305 -32.17 12.54 -26.76
N GLY A 306 -31.84 12.86 -25.51
CA GLY A 306 -31.35 11.89 -24.54
C GLY A 306 -32.42 10.86 -24.17
N SER A 307 -31.98 9.66 -23.82
CA SER A 307 -32.87 8.52 -23.58
C SER A 307 -32.50 7.72 -22.32
N TYR A 308 -33.50 7.06 -21.74
CA TYR A 308 -33.39 6.25 -20.51
C TYR A 308 -32.93 7.05 -19.27
N ASN A 309 -33.08 8.38 -19.27
CA ASN A 309 -32.66 9.25 -18.18
C ASN A 309 -33.74 9.36 -17.09
N THR A 310 -33.33 9.32 -15.82
CA THR A 310 -34.20 9.49 -14.64
C THR A 310 -33.79 10.72 -13.86
N GLY A 311 -34.66 11.73 -13.74
CA GLY A 311 -34.37 12.98 -13.02
C GLY A 311 -35.44 13.31 -11.98
N LEU A 312 -35.17 13.00 -10.70
CA LEU A 312 -36.06 13.22 -9.56
C LEU A 312 -35.55 14.37 -8.67
N GLY A 313 -36.10 15.56 -8.87
CA GLY A 313 -35.75 16.76 -8.11
C GLY A 313 -35.87 18.04 -8.93
N SER A 314 -36.04 19.18 -8.26
CA SER A 314 -35.98 20.48 -8.96
C SER A 314 -34.60 20.67 -9.58
N TYR A 315 -34.57 21.08 -10.85
CA TYR A 315 -33.34 21.30 -11.62
C TYR A 315 -32.40 20.10 -11.78
N ALA A 316 -32.86 18.86 -11.53
CA ALA A 316 -32.12 17.66 -11.88
C ALA A 316 -32.01 17.54 -13.41
N LEU A 317 -30.82 17.27 -13.97
CA LEU A 317 -30.56 17.19 -15.42
C LEU A 317 -31.06 18.43 -16.20
N TYR A 318 -30.92 19.64 -15.63
CA TYR A 318 -31.53 20.85 -16.20
C TYR A 318 -30.95 21.26 -17.57
N ASN A 319 -29.62 21.25 -17.73
CA ASN A 319 -28.96 21.66 -18.98
C ASN A 319 -28.62 20.50 -19.93
N HIS A 320 -28.83 19.26 -19.50
CA HIS A 320 -28.61 18.03 -20.27
C HIS A 320 -29.26 18.14 -21.65
N GLN A 321 -28.58 17.74 -22.72
CA GLN A 321 -29.04 17.97 -24.11
C GLN A 321 -29.18 16.67 -24.91
N THR A 322 -28.21 15.77 -24.80
CA THR A 322 -28.10 14.56 -25.65
C THR A 322 -27.57 13.31 -24.93
N GLY A 323 -27.36 13.35 -23.61
CA GLY A 323 -26.82 12.23 -22.82
C GLY A 323 -27.81 11.09 -22.61
N ASP A 324 -27.32 9.93 -22.17
CA ASP A 324 -28.07 8.68 -22.19
C ASP A 324 -27.84 7.86 -20.89
N ARG A 325 -28.92 7.26 -20.35
CA ARG A 325 -28.90 6.38 -19.16
C ARG A 325 -28.44 7.04 -17.85
N ASN A 326 -28.64 8.34 -17.71
CA ASN A 326 -28.29 9.09 -16.51
C ASN A 326 -29.35 9.00 -15.41
N THR A 327 -28.95 8.82 -14.15
CA THR A 327 -29.84 8.83 -12.97
C THR A 327 -29.46 9.97 -12.05
N ALA A 328 -30.35 10.96 -11.88
CA ALA A 328 -30.16 12.16 -11.06
C ALA A 328 -31.28 12.29 -10.02
N VAL A 329 -30.94 12.21 -8.73
CA VAL A 329 -31.89 12.28 -7.61
C VAL A 329 -31.44 13.35 -6.61
N GLY A 330 -32.16 14.47 -6.56
CA GLY A 330 -31.88 15.60 -5.67
C GLY A 330 -31.97 16.96 -6.36
N TYR A 331 -31.95 18.03 -5.56
CA TYR A 331 -31.90 19.40 -6.09
C TYR A 331 -30.61 19.62 -6.88
N GLY A 332 -30.72 19.94 -8.16
CA GLY A 332 -29.56 20.22 -9.02
C GLY A 332 -28.62 19.04 -9.28
N ALA A 333 -29.07 17.79 -9.13
CA ALA A 333 -28.25 16.63 -9.49
C ALA A 333 -28.01 16.61 -11.02
N LEU A 334 -26.75 16.46 -11.47
CA LEU A 334 -26.32 16.59 -12.87
C LEU A 334 -26.85 17.88 -13.57
N ASN A 335 -26.85 19.02 -12.87
CA ASN A 335 -27.49 20.24 -13.38
C ASN A 335 -26.93 20.76 -14.71
N ALA A 336 -25.60 20.75 -14.85
CA ALA A 336 -24.86 21.29 -15.99
C ALA A 336 -24.08 20.22 -16.76
N ASP A 337 -24.44 18.94 -16.62
CA ASP A 337 -24.22 17.92 -17.66
C ASP A 337 -24.88 18.40 -18.96
N SER A 338 -24.24 18.17 -20.11
CA SER A 338 -24.78 18.51 -21.43
C SER A 338 -24.84 17.30 -22.37
N SER A 339 -23.86 16.39 -22.31
CA SER A 339 -23.80 15.20 -23.18
C SER A 339 -23.27 13.93 -22.53
N GLY A 340 -23.00 13.91 -21.22
CA GLY A 340 -22.44 12.75 -20.52
C GLY A 340 -23.44 11.59 -20.43
N GLY A 341 -22.96 10.37 -20.26
CA GLY A 341 -23.78 9.16 -20.20
C GLY A 341 -23.45 8.21 -19.06
N TYR A 342 -24.40 7.32 -18.73
CA TYR A 342 -24.27 6.30 -17.68
C TYR A 342 -23.96 6.85 -16.27
N ASN A 343 -24.23 8.14 -16.01
CA ASN A 343 -23.95 8.78 -14.74
C ASN A 343 -25.00 8.46 -13.67
N THR A 344 -24.56 8.30 -12.42
CA THR A 344 -25.44 8.17 -11.25
C THR A 344 -25.13 9.29 -10.26
N ALA A 345 -26.11 10.13 -9.94
CA ALA A 345 -26.01 11.25 -9.02
C ALA A 345 -27.16 11.22 -8.01
N ILE A 346 -26.85 11.02 -6.72
CA ILE A 346 -27.84 10.91 -5.64
C ILE A 346 -27.43 11.83 -4.49
N GLY A 347 -28.06 13.00 -4.43
CA GLY A 347 -27.79 14.03 -3.43
C GLY A 347 -28.05 15.44 -3.96
N MET A 348 -28.24 16.40 -3.06
CA MET A 348 -28.28 17.81 -3.43
C MET A 348 -26.93 18.22 -4.06
N LEU A 349 -26.98 18.78 -5.26
CA LEU A 349 -25.83 19.23 -6.05
C LEU A 349 -24.79 18.11 -6.38
N ALA A 350 -25.19 16.84 -6.35
CA ALA A 350 -24.34 15.74 -6.81
C ALA A 350 -24.09 15.84 -8.33
N GLY A 351 -22.83 15.82 -8.76
CA GLY A 351 -22.47 15.98 -10.17
C GLY A 351 -22.87 17.34 -10.78
N TYR A 352 -23.05 18.40 -9.99
CA TYR A 352 -23.71 19.63 -10.46
C TYR A 352 -23.09 20.24 -11.74
N ASN A 353 -21.76 20.32 -11.86
CA ASN A 353 -21.04 20.76 -13.06
C ASN A 353 -20.34 19.56 -13.73
N ALA A 354 -21.11 18.62 -14.29
CA ALA A 354 -20.60 17.40 -14.92
C ALA A 354 -20.78 17.36 -16.45
N ASP A 355 -20.39 18.46 -17.12
CA ASP A 355 -20.66 18.80 -18.54
C ASP A 355 -20.56 17.63 -19.55
N THR A 356 -19.47 16.85 -19.48
CA THR A 356 -19.16 15.80 -20.47
C THR A 356 -18.56 14.54 -19.84
N ALA A 357 -18.96 14.19 -18.61
CA ALA A 357 -18.41 13.02 -17.92
C ALA A 357 -19.21 11.75 -18.23
N ASP A 358 -18.53 10.63 -18.45
CA ASP A 358 -19.15 9.31 -18.62
C ASP A 358 -18.89 8.36 -17.44
N MET A 359 -19.89 7.54 -17.10
CA MET A 359 -19.82 6.51 -16.05
C MET A 359 -19.45 7.05 -14.64
N ALA A 360 -19.78 8.30 -14.34
CA ALA A 360 -19.50 8.91 -13.04
C ALA A 360 -20.57 8.55 -11.98
N THR A 361 -20.14 8.06 -10.82
CA THR A 361 -21.01 7.80 -9.65
C THR A 361 -20.76 8.87 -8.59
N SER A 362 -21.80 9.59 -8.16
CA SER A 362 -21.75 10.70 -7.21
C SER A 362 -22.88 10.62 -6.18
N VAL A 363 -22.59 10.11 -4.99
CA VAL A 363 -23.58 9.88 -3.94
C VAL A 363 -23.23 10.68 -2.69
N GLY A 364 -24.10 11.63 -2.31
CA GLY A 364 -23.89 12.54 -1.18
C GLY A 364 -24.02 14.03 -1.57
N TYR A 365 -24.07 14.89 -0.56
CA TYR A 365 -24.16 16.34 -0.77
C TYR A 365 -22.90 16.87 -1.48
N ALA A 366 -23.08 17.48 -2.65
CA ALA A 366 -22.01 18.05 -3.47
C ALA A 366 -20.86 17.07 -3.81
N ALA A 367 -21.14 15.75 -3.86
CA ALA A 367 -20.20 14.78 -4.43
C ALA A 367 -19.98 15.09 -5.92
N LEU A 368 -18.72 15.11 -6.38
CA LEU A 368 -18.33 15.46 -7.77
C LEU A 368 -18.96 16.76 -8.31
N TYR A 369 -19.12 17.78 -7.44
CA TYR A 369 -19.75 19.06 -7.79
C TYR A 369 -19.12 19.78 -9.00
N TYR A 370 -17.82 19.63 -9.20
CA TYR A 370 -17.17 19.77 -10.51
C TYR A 370 -16.63 18.40 -10.89
N ASN A 371 -17.05 17.85 -12.03
CA ASN A 371 -16.49 16.63 -12.60
C ASN A 371 -16.70 16.52 -14.10
N GLN A 372 -15.69 16.89 -14.89
CA GLN A 372 -15.74 16.82 -16.36
C GLN A 372 -15.13 15.52 -16.91
N ARG A 373 -15.07 14.42 -16.13
CA ARG A 373 -14.21 13.25 -16.41
C ARG A 373 -14.78 11.90 -15.99
N ASP A 374 -14.31 10.89 -16.72
CA ASP A 374 -14.96 9.59 -16.80
C ASP A 374 -14.46 8.59 -15.75
N HIS A 375 -15.27 7.55 -15.53
CA HIS A 375 -14.94 6.42 -14.66
C HIS A 375 -14.61 6.83 -13.20
N THR A 376 -15.29 7.86 -12.69
CA THR A 376 -15.06 8.41 -11.35
C THR A 376 -16.14 7.96 -10.36
N THR A 377 -15.75 7.54 -9.16
CA THR A 377 -16.68 7.10 -8.11
C THR A 377 -16.50 7.92 -6.85
N ALA A 378 -17.57 8.57 -6.39
CA ALA A 378 -17.62 9.38 -5.18
C ALA A 378 -18.82 9.01 -4.29
N LEU A 379 -18.56 8.70 -3.03
CA LEU A 379 -19.56 8.34 -2.02
C LEU A 379 -19.26 9.06 -0.70
N GLY A 380 -19.93 10.18 -0.46
CA GLY A 380 -19.77 11.02 0.73
C GLY A 380 -19.97 12.50 0.45
N ALA A 381 -20.31 13.29 1.47
CA ALA A 381 -20.41 14.73 1.31
C ALA A 381 -19.05 15.35 0.92
N TYR A 382 -19.05 16.20 -0.11
CA TYR A 382 -17.87 16.82 -0.73
C TYR A 382 -16.81 15.86 -1.31
N ALA A 383 -17.10 14.55 -1.41
CA ALA A 383 -16.20 13.60 -2.07
C ALA A 383 -15.97 14.02 -3.54
N GLY A 384 -14.71 14.22 -3.93
CA GLY A 384 -14.36 14.68 -5.27
C GLY A 384 -14.87 16.07 -5.67
N PHE A 385 -15.23 16.96 -4.72
CA PHE A 385 -15.88 18.27 -4.96
C PHE A 385 -15.22 19.18 -6.04
N GLN A 386 -13.95 18.96 -6.42
CA GLN A 386 -13.24 19.70 -7.48
C GLN A 386 -12.51 18.82 -8.50
N ASN A 387 -12.90 17.56 -8.66
CA ASN A 387 -12.24 16.62 -9.58
C ASN A 387 -12.33 17.13 -11.04
N SER A 388 -11.24 17.58 -11.66
CA SER A 388 -11.25 18.18 -13.01
C SER A 388 -12.19 19.37 -13.18
N ARG A 389 -11.85 20.46 -12.47
CA ARG A 389 -12.55 21.76 -12.56
C ARG A 389 -12.19 22.60 -13.81
N SER A 390 -11.08 22.34 -14.53
CA SER A 390 -10.65 23.22 -15.63
C SER A 390 -9.59 22.69 -16.65
N SER A 391 -9.20 21.41 -16.69
CA SER A 391 -8.12 21.00 -17.62
C SER A 391 -8.59 20.90 -19.07
N ALA A 392 -7.74 21.33 -20.00
CA ALA A 392 -7.89 21.06 -21.43
C ALA A 392 -7.45 19.64 -21.82
N ASN A 393 -6.79 18.91 -20.90
CA ASN A 393 -6.36 17.54 -21.10
C ASN A 393 -7.42 16.55 -20.56
N ILE A 394 -7.94 15.72 -21.45
CA ILE A 394 -8.97 14.70 -21.17
C ILE A 394 -8.45 13.53 -20.30
N THR A 395 -7.15 13.27 -20.27
CA THR A 395 -6.54 12.16 -19.49
C THR A 395 -6.35 12.46 -17.99
N GLN A 396 -6.69 13.67 -17.55
CA GLN A 396 -6.51 14.16 -16.18
C GLN A 396 -7.81 14.11 -15.38
N GLY A 397 -7.79 13.48 -14.20
CA GLY A 397 -8.91 13.34 -13.26
C GLY A 397 -9.82 12.13 -13.49
N ILE A 398 -9.41 11.18 -14.34
CA ILE A 398 -10.13 9.93 -14.60
C ILE A 398 -9.81 8.85 -13.55
N GLU A 399 -10.64 7.81 -13.47
CA GLU A 399 -10.37 6.58 -12.69
C GLU A 399 -10.16 6.81 -11.17
N ASN A 400 -10.70 7.89 -10.62
CA ASN A 400 -10.60 8.20 -9.19
C ASN A 400 -11.74 7.54 -8.38
N THR A 401 -11.40 6.95 -7.24
CA THR A 401 -12.34 6.39 -6.25
C THR A 401 -12.26 7.18 -4.94
N MET A 402 -13.39 7.68 -4.44
CA MET A 402 -13.47 8.75 -3.43
C MET A 402 -14.59 8.47 -2.42
N ILE A 403 -14.30 7.74 -1.35
CA ILE A 403 -15.30 7.27 -0.37
C ILE A 403 -15.05 7.93 0.99
N GLY A 404 -16.04 8.62 1.53
CA GLY A 404 -15.97 9.34 2.80
C GLY A 404 -16.09 10.86 2.68
N TYR A 405 -16.22 11.54 3.82
CA TYR A 405 -16.37 12.99 3.87
C TYR A 405 -15.11 13.69 3.34
N ALA A 406 -15.28 14.56 2.34
CA ALA A 406 -14.21 15.35 1.71
C ALA A 406 -12.99 14.52 1.23
N ALA A 407 -13.22 13.27 0.82
CA ALA A 407 -12.22 12.43 0.16
C ALA A 407 -11.82 13.05 -1.20
N LEU A 408 -10.52 13.15 -1.45
CA LEU A 408 -9.90 13.75 -2.65
C LEU A 408 -10.31 15.21 -2.96
N THR A 409 -10.93 15.93 -2.02
CA THR A 409 -11.32 17.34 -2.22
C THR A 409 -10.10 18.21 -2.51
N GLY A 410 -10.09 18.89 -3.66
CA GLY A 410 -9.03 19.81 -4.09
C GLY A 410 -8.01 19.22 -5.07
N ASN A 411 -8.02 17.90 -5.33
CA ASN A 411 -7.22 17.34 -6.42
C ASN A 411 -7.89 17.63 -7.77
N ALA A 412 -7.49 18.73 -8.40
CA ALA A 412 -8.16 19.22 -9.60
C ALA A 412 -7.78 18.48 -10.89
N PHE A 413 -6.77 17.60 -10.90
CA PHE A 413 -6.19 17.08 -12.16
C PHE A 413 -5.63 15.64 -12.10
N GLY A 414 -5.48 15.04 -10.92
CA GLY A 414 -4.77 13.77 -10.76
C GLY A 414 -5.66 12.57 -11.03
N SER A 415 -5.15 11.54 -11.72
CA SER A 415 -5.91 10.36 -12.13
C SER A 415 -5.55 9.10 -11.31
N GLN A 416 -6.38 8.06 -11.37
CA GLN A 416 -6.10 6.73 -10.80
C GLN A 416 -5.88 6.71 -9.28
N ASN A 417 -6.47 7.65 -8.53
CA ASN A 417 -6.32 7.73 -7.08
C ASN A 417 -7.46 7.02 -6.35
N THR A 418 -7.12 6.25 -5.31
CA THR A 418 -8.08 5.67 -4.37
C THR A 418 -8.00 6.41 -3.04
N ALA A 419 -9.05 7.11 -2.64
CA ALA A 419 -9.15 7.84 -1.38
C ALA A 419 -10.38 7.37 -0.58
N VAL A 420 -10.14 6.69 0.55
CA VAL A 420 -11.19 6.07 1.38
C VAL A 420 -11.00 6.51 2.84
N GLY A 421 -11.85 7.43 3.33
CA GLY A 421 -11.84 7.90 4.71
C GLY A 421 -12.21 9.39 4.85
N TYR A 422 -12.26 9.86 6.10
CA TYR A 422 -12.44 11.28 6.39
C TYR A 422 -11.23 12.08 5.91
N LYS A 423 -11.41 12.99 4.95
CA LYS A 423 -10.35 13.84 4.37
C LYS A 423 -9.12 13.09 3.82
N ALA A 424 -9.28 11.82 3.41
CA ALA A 424 -8.25 11.08 2.67
C ALA A 424 -7.92 11.83 1.36
N MET A 425 -6.64 12.10 1.09
CA MET A 425 -6.17 12.95 -0.02
C MET A 425 -6.83 14.34 -0.13
N SER A 426 -7.35 14.89 0.96
CA SER A 426 -7.91 16.23 0.97
C SER A 426 -6.80 17.29 0.93
N ILE A 427 -6.94 18.29 0.06
CA ILE A 427 -6.04 19.44 -0.08
C ILE A 427 -6.89 20.70 0.14
N PHE A 428 -7.49 20.81 1.33
CA PHE A 428 -8.59 21.76 1.61
C PHE A 428 -8.11 23.23 1.71
N GLU A 429 -7.82 23.83 0.55
CA GLU A 429 -7.64 25.26 0.32
C GLU A 429 -8.76 25.75 -0.62
N PRO A 430 -9.97 25.99 -0.09
CA PRO A 430 -11.09 26.41 -0.93
C PRO A 430 -10.79 27.77 -1.56
N ASN A 431 -10.68 27.77 -2.90
CA ASN A 431 -10.47 28.92 -3.79
C ASN A 431 -9.01 29.26 -4.19
N THR A 432 -8.03 28.36 -3.99
CA THR A 432 -6.73 28.47 -4.69
C THR A 432 -6.72 27.69 -6.00
N SER A 433 -6.24 28.30 -7.10
CA SER A 433 -5.98 27.62 -8.37
C SER A 433 -4.69 26.79 -8.29
N PHE A 434 -4.79 25.47 -8.47
CA PHE A 434 -3.67 24.56 -8.30
C PHE A 434 -2.65 24.67 -9.45
N SER A 435 -1.48 25.26 -9.18
CA SER A 435 -0.35 25.35 -10.12
C SER A 435 0.75 24.34 -9.75
N GLY A 436 0.64 23.11 -10.25
CA GLY A 436 1.64 22.07 -10.01
C GLY A 436 1.29 20.72 -10.62
N THR A 437 2.21 19.76 -10.49
CA THR A 437 2.04 18.35 -10.90
C THR A 437 0.85 17.73 -10.18
N ALA A 438 0.04 16.97 -10.90
CA ALA A 438 -1.21 16.42 -10.41
C ALA A 438 -1.02 15.06 -9.70
N PRO A 439 -1.28 14.93 -8.39
CA PRO A 439 -1.02 13.69 -7.66
C PRO A 439 -1.89 12.55 -8.18
N SER A 440 -1.25 11.53 -8.75
CA SER A 440 -1.88 10.42 -9.49
C SER A 440 -1.38 9.05 -9.01
N ARG A 441 -2.18 7.98 -9.21
CA ARG A 441 -1.88 6.59 -8.79
C ARG A 441 -1.61 6.42 -7.29
N ASN A 442 -2.20 7.25 -6.44
CA ASN A 442 -2.04 7.15 -4.98
C ASN A 442 -3.16 6.32 -4.33
N VAL A 443 -2.86 5.63 -3.23
CA VAL A 443 -3.81 4.84 -2.43
C VAL A 443 -3.83 5.37 -0.99
N ALA A 444 -4.92 6.01 -0.59
CA ALA A 444 -5.14 6.60 0.72
C ALA A 444 -6.33 5.93 1.43
N ILE A 445 -6.09 5.26 2.56
CA ILE A 445 -7.14 4.55 3.31
C ILE A 445 -7.05 4.91 4.80
N GLY A 446 -7.94 5.77 5.29
CA GLY A 446 -8.01 6.21 6.68
C GLY A 446 -8.32 7.71 6.84
N ASP A 447 -8.52 8.14 8.09
CA ASP A 447 -8.65 9.56 8.41
C ASP A 447 -7.34 10.30 8.08
N SER A 448 -7.46 11.34 7.25
CA SER A 448 -6.36 12.23 6.83
C SER A 448 -5.14 11.52 6.22
N ALA A 449 -5.30 10.29 5.73
CA ALA A 449 -4.27 9.60 4.95
C ALA A 449 -3.95 10.39 3.67
N LEU A 450 -2.66 10.58 3.36
CA LEU A 450 -2.20 11.39 2.21
C LEU A 450 -2.77 12.82 2.15
N GLN A 451 -3.17 13.39 3.30
CA GLN A 451 -3.68 14.77 3.37
C GLN A 451 -2.60 15.78 2.94
N ALA A 452 -2.98 16.68 2.04
CA ALA A 452 -2.09 17.59 1.30
C ALA A 452 -1.03 16.91 0.38
N ASN A 453 -1.20 15.64 -0.02
CA ASN A 453 -0.32 15.01 -1.01
C ASN A 453 -0.27 15.77 -2.35
N ARG A 454 0.95 15.88 -2.90
CA ARG A 454 1.25 16.51 -4.19
C ARG A 454 2.08 15.62 -5.14
N GLY A 455 2.45 14.41 -4.74
CA GLY A 455 3.21 13.45 -5.56
C GLY A 455 2.40 12.21 -5.96
N ASN A 456 3.08 11.26 -6.59
CA ASN A 456 2.47 10.11 -7.28
C ASN A 456 2.88 8.76 -6.67
N ASP A 457 2.12 7.72 -7.00
CA ASP A 457 2.49 6.32 -6.69
C ASP A 457 2.64 6.03 -5.18
N ASN A 458 2.07 6.85 -4.30
CA ASN A 458 2.18 6.70 -2.85
C ASN A 458 1.06 5.85 -2.25
N VAL A 459 1.38 5.08 -1.21
CA VAL A 459 0.43 4.31 -0.40
C VAL A 459 0.44 4.86 1.03
N GLY A 460 -0.71 5.34 1.50
CA GLY A 460 -0.93 5.83 2.87
C GLY A 460 -2.15 5.16 3.51
N ILE A 461 -1.94 4.29 4.50
CA ILE A 461 -3.00 3.52 5.16
C ILE A 461 -2.93 3.76 6.67
N GLY A 462 -4.03 4.21 7.27
CA GLY A 462 -4.15 4.54 8.69
C GLY A 462 -4.24 6.04 8.98
N TYR A 463 -4.48 6.38 10.25
CA TYR A 463 -4.66 7.77 10.70
C TYR A 463 -3.42 8.63 10.39
N ARG A 464 -3.59 9.63 9.53
CA ARG A 464 -2.54 10.57 9.08
C ARG A 464 -1.28 9.90 8.50
N ALA A 465 -1.40 8.69 7.94
CA ALA A 465 -0.32 8.07 7.19
C ALA A 465 0.04 8.94 5.96
N LEU A 466 1.31 9.33 5.83
CA LEU A 466 1.80 10.28 4.81
C LEU A 466 1.02 11.62 4.71
N SER A 467 0.53 12.15 5.83
CA SER A 467 -0.11 13.48 5.89
C SER A 467 0.92 14.63 5.79
N ASN A 468 0.46 15.87 5.63
CA ASN A 468 1.26 17.12 5.69
C ASN A 468 2.33 17.29 4.58
N THR A 469 2.31 16.44 3.55
CA THR A 469 3.33 16.34 2.49
C THR A 469 3.25 17.46 1.44
N ASN A 470 3.65 18.67 1.82
CA ASN A 470 3.56 19.86 0.96
C ASN A 470 4.48 19.86 -0.30
N ASN A 471 5.28 18.82 -0.56
CA ASN A 471 6.30 18.76 -1.62
C ASN A 471 5.78 18.01 -2.87
N LEU A 472 5.99 18.60 -4.06
CA LEU A 472 5.55 18.09 -5.38
C LEU A 472 6.30 16.81 -5.84
N ASN A 473 7.49 16.54 -5.31
CA ASN A 473 8.37 15.46 -5.79
C ASN A 473 8.34 14.21 -4.89
N MET A 474 7.32 14.05 -4.05
CA MET A 474 7.17 12.95 -3.11
C MET A 474 6.52 11.73 -3.78
N ASN A 475 7.34 10.89 -4.42
CA ASN A 475 6.83 9.78 -5.22
C ASN A 475 7.23 8.41 -4.63
N GLY A 476 6.32 7.44 -4.68
CA GLY A 476 6.59 6.04 -4.35
C GLY A 476 6.82 5.73 -2.86
N HIS A 477 6.29 6.55 -1.93
CA HIS A 477 6.36 6.26 -0.50
C HIS A 477 5.28 5.26 -0.07
N VAL A 478 5.61 4.38 0.88
CA VAL A 478 4.67 3.44 1.51
C VAL A 478 4.60 3.74 3.01
N ALA A 479 3.41 4.05 3.51
CA ALA A 479 3.12 4.38 4.90
C ALA A 479 1.90 3.59 5.38
N VAL A 480 2.08 2.60 6.26
CA VAL A 480 0.99 1.73 6.75
C VAL A 480 1.00 1.70 8.28
N GLY A 481 0.14 2.53 8.88
CA GLY A 481 -0.03 2.66 10.32
C GLY A 481 -0.35 4.09 10.74
N SER A 482 -0.91 4.25 11.94
CA SER A 482 -1.16 5.58 12.49
C SER A 482 0.14 6.38 12.61
N ARG A 483 0.18 7.56 11.97
CA ARG A 483 1.34 8.46 11.87
C ARG A 483 2.58 7.88 11.16
N ALA A 484 2.45 6.81 10.37
CA ALA A 484 3.56 6.35 9.54
C ALA A 484 3.99 7.49 8.57
N LEU A 485 5.28 7.86 8.60
CA LEU A 485 5.87 8.95 7.79
C LEU A 485 5.13 10.32 7.90
N LEU A 486 4.56 10.66 9.06
CA LEU A 486 3.69 11.85 9.24
C LEU A 486 4.24 13.21 8.78
N ASN A 487 5.56 13.43 8.81
CA ASN A 487 6.16 14.74 8.52
C ASN A 487 7.13 14.73 7.33
N THR A 488 7.12 13.66 6.51
CA THR A 488 8.10 13.49 5.44
C THR A 488 8.05 14.61 4.41
N THR A 489 9.24 15.02 3.93
CA THR A 489 9.41 15.91 2.77
C THR A 489 10.36 15.31 1.72
N ALA A 490 10.70 14.02 1.86
CA ALA A 490 11.71 13.34 1.05
C ALA A 490 11.22 13.16 -0.40
N THR A 491 12.13 13.22 -1.37
CA THR A 491 11.80 13.18 -2.81
C THR A 491 12.10 11.83 -3.47
N TYR A 492 12.32 10.80 -2.67
CA TYR A 492 12.66 9.45 -3.12
C TYR A 492 12.12 8.44 -2.09
N PRO A 493 11.61 7.25 -2.51
CA PRO A 493 10.87 6.32 -1.68
C PRO A 493 11.38 6.07 -0.26
N ASN A 494 10.44 5.89 0.66
CA ASN A 494 10.66 5.32 2.00
C ASN A 494 9.50 4.34 2.26
N THR A 495 9.77 3.24 2.98
CA THR A 495 8.74 2.28 3.41
C THR A 495 8.65 2.31 4.93
N ALA A 496 7.49 2.69 5.48
CA ALA A 496 7.24 2.75 6.92
C ALA A 496 5.94 2.03 7.28
N ILE A 497 6.02 1.02 8.14
CA ILE A 497 4.91 0.16 8.54
C ILE A 497 4.91 0.01 10.05
N GLY A 498 3.88 0.53 10.73
CA GLY A 498 3.75 0.51 12.20
C GLY A 498 3.19 1.80 12.78
N TYR A 499 2.98 1.82 14.10
CA TYR A 499 2.60 3.06 14.80
C TYR A 499 3.80 4.00 14.86
N SER A 500 3.66 5.24 14.35
CA SER A 500 4.69 6.28 14.39
C SER A 500 6.04 5.86 13.76
N SER A 501 6.04 4.88 12.84
CA SER A 501 7.24 4.47 12.11
C SER A 501 7.72 5.60 11.20
N GLN A 502 8.98 6.01 11.36
CA GLN A 502 9.62 7.11 10.59
C GLN A 502 8.86 8.46 10.66
N ASP A 503 8.17 8.74 11.78
CA ASP A 503 7.29 9.91 12.00
C ASP A 503 7.99 11.28 11.77
N SER A 504 9.30 11.39 12.07
CA SER A 504 10.07 12.65 11.98
C SER A 504 10.94 12.83 10.73
N ALA A 505 10.80 11.99 9.69
CA ALA A 505 11.57 12.19 8.45
C ALA A 505 11.36 13.59 7.87
N THR A 506 12.42 14.20 7.37
CA THR A 506 12.37 15.43 6.55
C THR A 506 12.93 15.13 5.17
N THR A 507 14.25 15.02 5.01
CA THR A 507 14.90 14.75 3.71
C THR A 507 15.44 13.32 3.57
N GLY A 508 15.40 12.51 4.62
CA GLY A 508 15.91 11.13 4.61
C GLY A 508 15.16 10.22 3.64
N TYR A 509 15.88 9.51 2.77
CA TYR A 509 15.30 8.67 1.71
C TYR A 509 15.87 7.24 1.68
N ALA A 510 15.20 6.35 0.93
CA ALA A 510 15.52 4.94 0.77
C ALA A 510 15.55 4.14 2.08
N ASN A 511 14.84 4.59 3.12
CA ASN A 511 14.76 3.87 4.38
C ASN A 511 13.61 2.87 4.39
N THR A 512 13.79 1.77 5.14
CA THR A 512 12.77 0.76 5.44
C THR A 512 12.59 0.68 6.95
N ALA A 513 11.38 0.90 7.45
CA ALA A 513 11.04 1.01 8.87
C ALA A 513 9.80 0.16 9.18
N LEU A 514 9.98 -1.04 9.73
CA LEU A 514 8.91 -2.00 10.01
C LEU A 514 8.80 -2.27 11.51
N GLY A 515 7.87 -1.61 12.18
CA GLY A 515 7.57 -1.78 13.60
C GLY A 515 7.07 -0.50 14.27
N SER A 516 6.36 -0.63 15.39
CA SER A 516 5.97 0.54 16.17
C SER A 516 7.22 1.28 16.66
N TYR A 517 7.28 2.59 16.38
CA TYR A 517 8.40 3.50 16.65
C TYR A 517 9.71 3.21 15.88
N SER A 518 9.73 2.29 14.91
CA SER A 518 10.95 2.01 14.12
C SER A 518 11.41 3.28 13.39
N LEU A 519 12.68 3.64 13.52
CA LEU A 519 13.32 4.79 12.86
C LEU A 519 12.64 6.16 13.14
N SER A 520 11.83 6.28 14.20
CA SER A 520 10.91 7.42 14.41
C SER A 520 11.57 8.79 14.47
N SER A 521 12.81 8.89 14.96
CA SER A 521 13.54 10.17 15.13
C SER A 521 14.44 10.53 13.95
N ASN A 522 14.55 9.68 12.92
CA ASN A 522 15.38 9.94 11.76
C ASN A 522 14.80 11.12 10.96
N LYS A 523 15.60 12.16 10.74
CA LYS A 523 15.23 13.32 9.90
C LYS A 523 15.82 13.23 8.49
N THR A 524 17.13 13.00 8.41
CA THR A 524 17.92 13.18 7.16
C THR A 524 18.70 11.93 6.71
N GLY A 525 18.69 10.86 7.51
CA GLY A 525 19.45 9.64 7.28
C GLY A 525 18.93 8.78 6.13
N LEU A 526 19.84 8.04 5.48
CA LEU A 526 19.66 7.45 4.15
C LEU A 526 19.91 5.93 4.14
N ASN A 527 19.16 5.17 3.33
CA ASN A 527 19.41 3.72 3.15
C ASN A 527 19.44 2.90 4.46
N ASN A 528 18.70 3.31 5.51
CA ASN A 528 18.65 2.56 6.77
C ASN A 528 17.50 1.54 6.77
N THR A 529 17.76 0.35 7.28
CA THR A 529 16.74 -0.70 7.50
C THR A 529 16.54 -0.91 9.00
N ALA A 530 15.33 -0.67 9.51
CA ALA A 530 14.96 -0.80 10.91
C ALA A 530 13.71 -1.68 11.05
N ILE A 531 13.87 -2.92 11.51
CA ILE A 531 12.80 -3.92 11.63
C ILE A 531 12.69 -4.36 13.09
N GLY A 532 11.54 -4.10 13.71
CA GLY A 532 11.27 -4.38 15.12
C GLY A 532 10.74 -3.17 15.86
N ASN A 533 10.08 -3.41 17.00
CA ASN A 533 9.64 -2.32 17.87
C ASN A 533 10.84 -1.54 18.41
N ALA A 534 10.80 -0.22 18.28
CA ALA A 534 11.84 0.72 18.68
C ALA A 534 13.24 0.54 18.03
N ALA A 535 13.36 -0.29 16.97
CA ALA A 535 14.59 -0.38 16.17
C ALA A 535 14.97 1.01 15.63
N MET A 536 16.18 1.50 15.93
CA MET A 536 16.63 2.87 15.62
C MET A 536 15.68 4.00 16.07
N TYR A 537 14.89 3.81 17.14
CA TYR A 537 13.85 4.76 17.57
C TYR A 537 14.36 6.20 17.76
N GLU A 538 15.48 6.35 18.46
CA GLU A 538 16.09 7.64 18.80
C GLU A 538 17.20 8.04 17.83
N ALA A 539 17.35 7.34 16.70
CA ALA A 539 18.42 7.60 15.73
C ALA A 539 18.23 8.96 15.03
N ASN A 540 19.11 9.93 15.31
CA ASN A 540 18.89 11.34 14.94
C ASN A 540 20.12 12.05 14.31
N GLY A 541 21.09 11.29 13.80
CA GLY A 541 22.27 11.83 13.12
C GLY A 541 21.94 12.64 11.86
N THR A 542 22.81 13.60 11.52
CA THR A 542 22.58 14.61 10.48
C THR A 542 23.22 14.26 9.13
N GLY A 543 22.52 14.57 8.04
CA GLY A 543 22.96 14.30 6.67
C GLY A 543 23.30 12.82 6.44
N SER A 544 24.35 12.57 5.68
CA SER A 544 24.86 11.25 5.35
C SER A 544 25.43 10.47 6.54
N ASN A 545 25.62 11.08 7.72
CA ASN A 545 26.16 10.38 8.88
C ASN A 545 25.27 9.21 9.30
N LEU A 546 23.95 9.38 9.38
CA LEU A 546 23.02 8.29 9.71
C LEU A 546 22.62 7.51 8.44
N SER A 547 23.54 6.75 7.86
CA SER A 547 23.26 6.00 6.61
C SER A 547 23.70 4.55 6.61
N TYR A 548 23.08 3.74 5.75
CA TYR A 548 23.47 2.34 5.50
C TYR A 548 23.44 1.43 6.75
N ASN A 549 22.69 1.81 7.79
CA ASN A 549 22.57 0.99 8.98
C ASN A 549 21.48 -0.08 8.82
N THR A 550 21.70 -1.25 9.40
CA THR A 550 20.71 -2.32 9.49
C THR A 550 20.47 -2.66 10.95
N ALA A 551 19.22 -2.59 11.40
CA ALA A 551 18.78 -2.90 12.75
C ALA A 551 17.56 -3.83 12.69
N VAL A 552 17.70 -5.05 13.20
CA VAL A 552 16.65 -6.08 13.18
C VAL A 552 16.49 -6.68 14.57
N GLY A 553 15.47 -6.26 15.31
CA GLY A 553 15.23 -6.65 16.71
C GLY A 553 14.56 -5.56 17.54
N ASN A 554 14.12 -5.89 18.75
CA ASN A 554 13.63 -4.88 19.69
C ASN A 554 14.81 -4.04 20.24
N ASP A 555 14.62 -2.72 20.30
CA ASP A 555 15.62 -1.74 20.76
C ASP A 555 17.00 -1.81 20.02
N ALA A 556 17.07 -2.50 18.89
CA ALA A 556 18.29 -2.67 18.10
C ALA A 556 18.77 -1.32 17.54
N LEU A 557 20.07 -1.03 17.69
CA LEU A 557 20.74 0.19 17.22
C LEU A 557 20.03 1.51 17.63
N ARG A 558 19.34 1.51 18.78
CA ARG A 558 18.43 2.58 19.23
C ARG A 558 19.02 4.00 19.18
N LEU A 559 20.28 4.17 19.60
CA LEU A 559 20.94 5.47 19.74
C LEU A 559 21.82 5.88 18.52
N ALA A 560 21.69 5.22 17.37
CA ALA A 560 22.53 5.45 16.20
C ALA A 560 22.69 6.94 15.81
N ARG A 561 23.91 7.34 15.47
CA ARG A 561 24.20 8.68 14.87
C ARG A 561 25.04 8.59 13.58
N TYR A 562 25.80 7.51 13.39
CA TYR A 562 26.73 7.30 12.28
C TYR A 562 26.34 6.07 11.43
N TYR A 563 27.21 5.66 10.50
CA TYR A 563 26.87 4.85 9.34
C TYR A 563 27.44 3.43 9.34
N ALA A 564 26.84 2.58 8.50
CA ALA A 564 27.29 1.22 8.17
C ALA A 564 27.41 0.27 9.37
N ASN A 565 26.57 0.43 10.40
CA ASN A 565 26.45 -0.53 11.49
C ASN A 565 25.34 -1.56 11.20
N THR A 566 25.60 -2.83 11.51
CA THR A 566 24.63 -3.93 11.42
C THR A 566 24.37 -4.48 12.82
N ALA A 567 23.10 -4.52 13.23
CA ALA A 567 22.61 -5.00 14.50
C ALA A 567 21.44 -5.97 14.27
N VAL A 568 21.61 -7.26 14.56
CA VAL A 568 20.56 -8.28 14.36
C VAL A 568 20.35 -9.05 15.65
N GLY A 569 19.37 -8.65 16.44
CA GLY A 569 19.05 -9.20 17.76
C GLY A 569 18.51 -8.14 18.72
N GLU A 570 17.88 -8.60 19.80
CA GLU A 570 17.39 -7.71 20.85
C GLU A 570 18.54 -6.92 21.51
N SER A 571 18.39 -5.59 21.56
CA SER A 571 19.37 -4.65 22.11
C SER A 571 20.80 -4.76 21.55
N ALA A 572 20.97 -5.34 20.35
CA ALA A 572 22.26 -5.34 19.65
C ALA A 572 22.69 -3.90 19.31
N LEU A 573 23.93 -3.52 19.64
CA LEU A 573 24.49 -2.15 19.49
C LEU A 573 23.56 -1.02 20.02
N ARG A 574 22.74 -1.31 21.05
CA ARG A 574 21.68 -0.40 21.51
C ARG A 574 22.16 1.02 21.83
N ASN A 575 23.29 1.13 22.52
CA ASN A 575 23.81 2.40 23.01
C ASN A 575 24.82 3.08 22.05
N ASP A 576 24.89 2.65 20.78
CA ASP A 576 25.87 3.17 19.81
C ASP A 576 25.58 4.60 19.35
N THR A 577 26.45 5.52 19.75
CA THR A 577 26.32 6.97 19.49
C THR A 577 27.31 7.51 18.47
N ALA A 578 28.36 6.77 18.13
CA ALA A 578 29.51 7.23 17.34
C ALA A 578 30.29 6.08 16.66
N GLY A 579 29.81 4.83 16.76
CA GLY A 579 30.46 3.69 16.12
C GLY A 579 30.19 3.65 14.61
N ILE A 580 31.13 3.05 13.87
CA ILE A 580 31.02 2.84 12.43
C ILE A 580 31.56 1.46 12.04
N PHE A 581 30.96 0.86 11.00
CA PHE A 581 31.33 -0.46 10.47
C PHE A 581 31.22 -1.64 11.45
N ASN A 582 30.47 -1.51 12.56
CA ASN A 582 30.30 -2.61 13.50
C ASN A 582 29.24 -3.62 13.01
N SER A 583 29.48 -4.91 13.21
CA SER A 583 28.51 -5.98 12.92
C SER A 583 28.23 -6.82 14.17
N ALA A 584 27.05 -6.67 14.75
CA ALA A 584 26.62 -7.32 15.98
C ALA A 584 25.37 -8.19 15.74
N VAL A 585 25.47 -9.48 16.02
CA VAL A 585 24.40 -10.47 15.75
C VAL A 585 24.16 -11.31 17.01
N GLY A 586 22.95 -11.20 17.56
CA GLY A 586 22.47 -11.93 18.73
C GLY A 586 22.08 -11.02 19.90
N TYR A 587 21.76 -11.63 21.03
CA TYR A 587 21.14 -10.96 22.19
C TYR A 587 22.15 -10.11 22.97
N TYR A 588 21.86 -8.81 23.11
CA TYR A 588 22.68 -7.81 23.83
C TYR A 588 24.16 -7.79 23.38
N THR A 589 24.41 -8.07 22.10
CA THR A 589 25.77 -8.03 21.52
C THR A 589 26.23 -6.58 21.30
N MET A 590 27.46 -6.26 21.70
CA MET A 590 28.02 -4.90 21.74
C MET A 590 27.13 -3.85 22.44
N TYR A 591 26.33 -4.24 23.46
CA TYR A 591 25.29 -3.39 24.06
C TYR A 591 25.74 -1.97 24.45
N ASN A 592 26.97 -1.83 24.98
CA ASN A 592 27.52 -0.55 25.44
C ASN A 592 28.45 0.17 24.45
N ASN A 593 28.68 -0.35 23.24
CA ASN A 593 29.59 0.32 22.30
C ASN A 593 29.06 1.73 22.07
N ARG A 594 29.88 2.75 22.31
CA ARG A 594 29.51 4.17 22.12
C ARG A 594 30.21 4.76 20.91
N SER A 595 31.46 4.38 20.66
CA SER A 595 32.28 4.93 19.56
C SER A 595 33.28 3.96 18.93
N GLY A 596 33.27 2.67 19.29
CA GLY A 596 34.19 1.69 18.73
C GLY A 596 33.91 1.41 17.25
N ARG A 597 34.96 1.12 16.48
CA ARG A 597 34.92 0.94 15.01
C ARG A 597 35.25 -0.49 14.58
N ALA A 598 34.57 -0.94 13.52
CA ALA A 598 34.89 -2.17 12.77
C ALA A 598 34.98 -3.44 13.64
N ASN A 599 34.19 -3.50 14.71
CA ASN A 599 34.08 -4.71 15.52
C ASN A 599 33.11 -5.72 14.87
N VAL A 600 33.30 -7.00 15.16
CA VAL A 600 32.41 -8.09 14.77
C VAL A 600 32.03 -8.89 16.02
N ALA A 601 30.73 -9.08 16.27
CA ALA A 601 30.21 -9.78 17.44
C ALA A 601 29.09 -10.74 17.05
N LEU A 602 29.18 -12.01 17.45
CA LEU A 602 28.16 -13.04 17.19
C LEU A 602 27.89 -13.89 18.44
N GLY A 603 26.64 -13.91 18.92
CA GLY A 603 26.18 -14.81 19.98
C GLY A 603 25.43 -14.12 21.13
N TYR A 604 25.79 -14.43 22.38
CA TYR A 604 25.10 -13.92 23.58
C TYR A 604 26.06 -13.04 24.39
N ARG A 605 25.71 -11.75 24.57
CA ARG A 605 26.50 -10.75 25.30
C ARG A 605 27.97 -10.63 24.86
N THR A 606 28.29 -10.93 23.61
CA THR A 606 29.64 -10.73 23.07
C THR A 606 29.98 -9.24 23.01
N LEU A 607 31.19 -8.86 23.42
CA LEU A 607 31.64 -7.47 23.56
C LEU A 607 30.70 -6.56 24.39
N TYR A 608 29.95 -7.12 25.36
CA TYR A 608 28.87 -6.42 26.06
C TYR A 608 29.27 -5.08 26.70
N THR A 609 30.42 -5.00 27.39
CA THR A 609 30.89 -3.75 28.01
C THR A 609 31.86 -2.94 27.16
N ASN A 610 32.06 -3.30 25.88
CA ASN A 610 32.85 -2.47 24.96
C ASN A 610 32.28 -1.05 24.96
N GLU A 611 33.12 -0.03 25.16
CA GLU A 611 32.68 1.38 25.10
C GLU A 611 33.24 2.09 23.86
N ALA A 612 34.50 1.85 23.50
CA ALA A 612 35.19 2.58 22.43
C ALA A 612 36.38 1.80 21.81
N SER A 613 36.34 0.47 21.80
CA SER A 613 37.42 -0.37 21.26
C SER A 613 37.25 -0.63 19.76
N ASP A 614 38.36 -0.77 19.01
CA ASP A 614 38.35 -0.93 17.55
C ASP A 614 38.96 -2.26 17.05
N TYR A 615 38.35 -2.82 16.00
CA TYR A 615 38.79 -4.01 15.25
C TYR A 615 38.76 -5.34 16.03
N ASN A 616 37.85 -5.50 17.00
CA ASN A 616 37.73 -6.75 17.75
C ASN A 616 36.74 -7.71 17.09
N THR A 617 37.07 -9.01 17.06
CA THR A 617 36.20 -10.09 16.56
C THR A 617 35.84 -11.02 17.71
N ALA A 618 34.55 -11.15 18.05
CA ALA A 618 34.06 -11.90 19.22
C ALA A 618 32.90 -12.85 18.86
N VAL A 619 33.10 -14.16 18.96
CA VAL A 619 32.10 -15.17 18.58
C VAL A 619 31.91 -16.18 19.71
N GLY A 620 30.71 -16.27 20.29
CA GLY A 620 30.36 -17.22 21.35
C GLY A 620 29.37 -16.69 22.38
N HIS A 621 29.41 -17.26 23.58
CA HIS A 621 28.73 -16.77 24.77
C HIS A 621 29.74 -16.02 25.65
N ASP A 622 29.48 -14.77 26.02
CA ASP A 622 30.37 -13.91 26.82
C ASP A 622 31.81 -13.72 26.28
N ALA A 623 32.03 -13.92 24.97
CA ALA A 623 33.33 -13.64 24.36
C ALA A 623 33.65 -12.13 24.42
N LEU A 624 34.83 -11.77 24.94
CA LEU A 624 35.24 -10.38 25.24
C LEU A 624 34.22 -9.58 26.09
N PHE A 625 33.47 -10.24 26.99
CA PHE A 625 32.37 -9.62 27.75
C PHE A 625 32.76 -8.35 28.53
N LYS A 626 33.92 -8.33 29.20
CA LYS A 626 34.42 -7.21 30.03
C LYS A 626 35.24 -6.16 29.29
N HIS A 627 35.47 -6.34 27.99
CA HIS A 627 36.43 -5.50 27.27
C HIS A 627 36.01 -4.03 27.25
N LYS A 628 36.94 -3.11 27.48
CA LYS A 628 36.66 -1.69 27.78
C LYS A 628 37.69 -0.68 27.25
N ARG A 629 38.76 -1.13 26.58
CA ARG A 629 39.82 -0.24 26.08
C ARG A 629 39.29 0.74 25.03
N VAL A 630 39.94 1.89 24.92
CA VAL A 630 39.65 2.89 23.90
C VAL A 630 40.63 2.73 22.74
N GLY A 631 40.13 2.74 21.50
CA GLY A 631 40.91 2.71 20.27
C GLY A 631 41.38 1.32 19.80
N PHE A 632 42.33 1.35 18.87
CA PHE A 632 42.96 0.20 18.19
C PHE A 632 43.33 -0.95 19.13
N THR A 633 42.55 -2.04 19.08
CA THR A 633 42.64 -3.16 20.04
C THR A 633 42.85 -4.51 19.37
N TYR A 634 42.23 -4.79 18.22
CA TYR A 634 42.55 -5.98 17.41
C TYR A 634 42.46 -7.35 18.15
N ASN A 635 41.58 -7.51 19.14
CA ASN A 635 41.44 -8.80 19.83
C ASN A 635 40.53 -9.76 19.04
N THR A 636 40.89 -11.04 18.98
CA THR A 636 40.08 -12.12 18.37
C THR A 636 39.70 -13.13 19.45
N ALA A 637 38.42 -13.35 19.66
CA ALA A 637 37.86 -14.29 20.63
C ALA A 637 36.83 -15.22 19.96
N LEU A 638 37.12 -16.51 19.87
CA LEU A 638 36.25 -17.52 19.26
C LEU A 638 36.02 -18.68 20.24
N GLY A 639 34.89 -18.66 20.95
CA GLY A 639 34.52 -19.67 21.94
C GLY A 639 33.77 -19.06 23.13
N ALA A 640 33.03 -19.90 23.87
CA ALA A 640 32.36 -19.46 25.09
C ALA A 640 33.39 -19.03 26.16
N SER A 641 33.20 -17.86 26.75
CA SER A 641 34.11 -17.22 27.72
C SER A 641 35.54 -16.96 27.20
N ALA A 642 35.77 -16.96 25.89
CA ALA A 642 37.07 -16.57 25.33
C ALA A 642 37.34 -15.08 25.61
N LEU A 643 38.50 -14.77 26.23
CA LEU A 643 38.88 -13.41 26.67
C LEU A 643 37.80 -12.69 27.53
N GLU A 644 36.97 -13.43 28.27
CA GLU A 644 35.80 -12.91 29.00
C GLU A 644 36.09 -11.72 29.93
N GLN A 645 37.17 -11.81 30.72
CA GLN A 645 37.56 -10.82 31.73
C GLN A 645 38.68 -9.88 31.21
N ASP A 646 38.96 -9.88 29.91
CA ASP A 646 39.79 -8.83 29.30
C ASP A 646 39.13 -7.48 29.53
N SER A 647 39.89 -6.53 30.06
CA SER A 647 39.44 -5.16 30.30
C SER A 647 40.21 -4.15 29.45
N SER A 648 41.52 -4.38 29.28
CA SER A 648 42.40 -3.48 28.55
C SER A 648 43.45 -4.18 27.66
N GLY A 649 43.24 -5.44 27.29
CA GLY A 649 44.17 -6.17 26.42
C GLY A 649 44.08 -5.74 24.96
N TYR A 650 45.10 -6.08 24.16
CA TYR A 650 45.12 -5.80 22.73
C TYR A 650 45.94 -6.83 21.94
N GLN A 651 45.57 -7.08 20.68
CA GLN A 651 46.18 -8.08 19.80
C GLN A 651 46.17 -9.50 20.39
N ASN A 652 45.26 -9.80 21.32
CA ASN A 652 45.09 -11.14 21.87
C ASN A 652 44.23 -12.00 20.94
N THR A 653 44.65 -13.24 20.66
CA THR A 653 43.90 -14.23 19.88
C THR A 653 43.57 -15.43 20.77
N GLY A 654 42.34 -15.52 21.28
CA GLY A 654 41.83 -16.63 22.09
C GLY A 654 40.81 -17.47 21.32
N VAL A 655 41.15 -18.72 20.99
CA VAL A 655 40.30 -19.66 20.26
C VAL A 655 40.08 -20.92 21.11
N GLY A 656 38.82 -21.21 21.44
CA GLY A 656 38.42 -22.31 22.32
C GLY A 656 37.73 -21.83 23.60
N THR A 657 36.98 -22.72 24.23
CA THR A 657 36.22 -22.41 25.46
C THR A 657 37.17 -21.98 26.58
N SER A 658 36.90 -20.80 27.15
CA SER A 658 37.69 -20.15 28.20
C SER A 658 39.17 -19.89 27.86
N ALA A 659 39.54 -19.88 26.57
CA ALA A 659 40.87 -19.42 26.12
C ALA A 659 41.11 -17.97 26.59
N PHE A 660 42.23 -17.72 27.26
CA PHE A 660 42.56 -16.44 27.92
C PHE A 660 41.44 -15.84 28.81
N ARG A 661 40.52 -16.64 29.39
CA ARG A 661 39.33 -16.14 30.10
C ARG A 661 39.62 -15.02 31.11
N ASN A 662 40.72 -15.13 31.84
CA ASN A 662 41.11 -14.25 32.94
C ASN A 662 42.26 -13.27 32.55
N ASN A 663 42.43 -12.98 31.26
CA ASN A 663 43.46 -12.07 30.75
C ASN A 663 43.06 -10.60 30.81
N VAL A 664 43.24 -9.97 31.97
CA VAL A 664 42.70 -8.63 32.26
C VAL A 664 43.35 -7.50 31.43
N THR A 665 44.65 -7.60 31.14
CA THR A 665 45.49 -6.50 30.62
C THR A 665 46.56 -6.91 29.61
N GLY A 666 46.71 -8.21 29.32
CA GLY A 666 47.79 -8.73 28.50
C GLY A 666 47.65 -8.37 27.02
N PHE A 667 48.74 -8.45 26.26
CA PHE A 667 48.72 -8.08 24.84
C PHE A 667 49.58 -8.98 23.94
N GLN A 668 49.22 -9.05 22.65
CA GLN A 668 49.91 -9.87 21.63
C GLN A 668 50.02 -11.36 22.03
N ASN A 669 49.08 -11.90 22.80
CA ASN A 669 49.08 -13.32 23.18
C ASN A 669 48.23 -14.16 22.22
N THR A 670 48.69 -15.35 21.83
CA THR A 670 47.96 -16.33 21.03
C THR A 670 47.64 -17.56 21.86
N GLY A 671 46.40 -18.06 21.82
CA GLY A 671 45.88 -19.08 22.72
C GLY A 671 44.84 -19.92 22.01
N VAL A 672 45.18 -21.17 21.65
CA VAL A 672 44.33 -22.05 20.84
C VAL A 672 44.13 -23.37 21.58
N GLY A 673 42.94 -23.56 22.16
CA GLY A 673 42.56 -24.74 22.94
C GLY A 673 41.66 -24.40 24.12
N ILE A 674 41.00 -25.43 24.67
CA ILE A 674 40.20 -25.28 25.89
C ILE A 674 41.14 -24.87 27.04
N ASN A 675 40.81 -23.77 27.72
CA ASN A 675 41.63 -23.15 28.78
C ASN A 675 43.09 -22.83 28.35
N ALA A 676 43.38 -22.69 27.05
CA ALA A 676 44.69 -22.21 26.60
C ALA A 676 44.92 -20.79 27.14
N GLY A 677 46.05 -20.56 27.81
CA GLY A 677 46.35 -19.28 28.44
C GLY A 677 45.42 -18.87 29.59
N TYR A 678 44.73 -19.80 30.25
CA TYR A 678 43.86 -19.47 31.39
C TYR A 678 44.69 -18.80 32.51
N HIS A 679 44.18 -17.71 33.12
CA HIS A 679 44.90 -16.81 34.04
C HIS A 679 46.08 -15.99 33.48
N GLN A 680 46.43 -16.05 32.19
CA GLN A 680 47.53 -15.27 31.62
C GLN A 680 47.26 -13.75 31.60
N LYS A 681 48.22 -12.90 32.00
CA LYS A 681 48.08 -11.42 32.10
C LYS A 681 49.17 -10.59 31.41
N LYS A 682 50.30 -11.18 31.02
CA LYS A 682 51.42 -10.46 30.35
C LYS A 682 51.28 -10.57 28.83
N TYR A 683 52.39 -10.62 28.10
CA TYR A 683 52.42 -10.35 26.67
C TYR A 683 53.32 -11.29 25.88
N LEU A 684 53.11 -11.33 24.57
CA LEU A 684 53.87 -12.12 23.58
C LEU A 684 53.84 -13.65 23.82
N ASN A 685 52.90 -14.17 24.63
CA ASN A 685 52.82 -15.61 24.87
C ASN A 685 52.02 -16.34 23.78
N THR A 686 52.49 -17.51 23.34
CA THR A 686 51.81 -18.39 22.39
C THR A 686 51.53 -19.75 23.04
N PHE A 687 50.26 -20.14 23.16
CA PHE A 687 49.83 -21.37 23.83
C PHE A 687 48.86 -22.16 22.96
N ILE A 688 49.30 -23.28 22.39
CA ILE A 688 48.53 -24.10 21.45
C ILE A 688 48.37 -25.50 22.02
N GLY A 689 47.16 -25.82 22.50
CA GLY A 689 46.82 -27.07 23.15
C GLY A 689 45.87 -26.87 24.34
N ALA A 690 45.07 -27.89 24.66
CA ALA A 690 44.23 -27.86 25.85
C ALA A 690 45.09 -27.68 27.11
N TYR A 691 44.73 -26.72 27.96
CA TYR A 691 45.49 -26.33 29.15
C TYR A 691 46.97 -25.96 28.90
N SER A 692 47.35 -25.57 27.68
CA SER A 692 48.67 -24.98 27.43
C SER A 692 48.77 -23.59 28.08
N GLY A 693 49.87 -23.29 28.78
CA GLY A 693 50.12 -21.98 29.37
C GLY A 693 49.13 -21.56 30.45
N VAL A 694 48.61 -22.48 31.25
CA VAL A 694 47.76 -22.11 32.39
C VAL A 694 48.61 -21.45 33.47
N GLY A 695 48.15 -20.29 33.95
CA GLY A 695 48.79 -19.56 35.03
C GLY A 695 48.50 -20.18 36.40
N GLU A 696 49.50 -20.24 37.28
CA GLU A 696 49.31 -20.79 38.62
C GLU A 696 48.35 -19.93 39.46
N ARG A 697 47.29 -20.58 39.96
CA ARG A 697 46.28 -19.93 40.80
C ARG A 697 46.81 -19.81 42.23
N ALA A 698 47.20 -18.59 42.62
CA ALA A 698 47.61 -18.25 43.98
C ALA A 698 46.56 -18.72 45.02
N PRO A 699 46.93 -19.51 46.06
CA PRO A 699 45.95 -20.19 46.92
C PRO A 699 44.99 -19.29 47.70
N TYR A 700 45.37 -18.04 48.00
CA TYR A 700 44.62 -17.11 48.86
C TYR A 700 44.43 -15.72 48.25
N SER A 701 44.52 -15.57 46.92
CA SER A 701 44.42 -14.27 46.26
C SER A 701 43.51 -14.30 45.04
N ASN A 702 42.57 -13.34 44.96
CA ASN A 702 41.80 -13.06 43.73
C ASN A 702 42.68 -12.51 42.59
N TYR A 703 43.92 -12.10 42.90
CA TYR A 703 44.95 -11.78 41.93
C TYR A 703 45.99 -12.91 41.89
N ALA A 704 45.89 -13.81 40.91
CA ALA A 704 46.92 -14.80 40.61
C ALA A 704 48.30 -14.14 40.36
N ALA A 705 49.39 -14.86 40.60
CA ALA A 705 50.75 -14.37 40.35
C ALA A 705 50.94 -13.97 38.87
N ASP A 706 51.94 -13.13 38.59
CA ASP A 706 52.12 -12.53 37.28
C ASP A 706 52.69 -13.55 36.29
N THR A 707 51.84 -14.07 35.42
CA THR A 707 52.18 -15.06 34.39
C THR A 707 53.07 -14.44 33.31
N GLY A 708 54.33 -14.83 33.20
CA GLY A 708 55.38 -14.11 32.50
C GLY A 708 55.22 -14.00 30.97
N TYR A 709 56.21 -13.38 30.32
CA TYR A 709 56.12 -12.93 28.93
C TYR A 709 56.98 -13.74 27.95
N ASN A 710 56.60 -13.68 26.67
CA ASN A 710 57.32 -14.28 25.53
C ASN A 710 57.55 -15.80 25.65
N ASN A 711 56.60 -16.53 26.24
CA ASN A 711 56.63 -17.99 26.34
C ASN A 711 55.87 -18.67 25.19
N THR A 712 56.38 -19.78 24.66
CA THR A 712 55.74 -20.58 23.60
C THR A 712 55.48 -22.01 24.08
N GLY A 713 54.23 -22.34 24.39
CA GLY A 713 53.76 -23.70 24.64
C GLY A 713 53.01 -24.28 23.44
N LEU A 714 53.40 -25.47 23.00
CA LEU A 714 52.73 -26.22 21.92
C LEU A 714 52.60 -27.69 22.32
N GLY A 715 51.36 -28.12 22.58
CA GLY A 715 51.00 -29.41 23.15
C GLY A 715 50.08 -29.23 24.37
N ALA A 716 49.22 -30.22 24.62
CA ALA A 716 48.35 -30.17 25.79
C ALA A 716 49.18 -30.20 27.09
N TYR A 717 48.80 -29.36 28.05
CA TYR A 717 49.51 -29.13 29.32
C TYR A 717 51.00 -28.70 29.21
N SER A 718 51.44 -28.20 28.06
CA SER A 718 52.73 -27.50 27.97
C SER A 718 52.68 -26.21 28.81
N LEU A 719 53.69 -25.94 29.64
CA LEU A 719 53.74 -24.76 30.55
C LEU A 719 52.48 -24.61 31.44
N TYR A 720 51.93 -25.71 31.96
CA TYR A 720 50.67 -25.75 32.70
C TYR A 720 50.65 -24.99 34.05
N ARG A 721 51.80 -24.60 34.61
CA ARG A 721 51.88 -23.88 35.91
C ARG A 721 52.68 -22.58 35.83
N ILE A 722 52.79 -21.99 34.65
CA ILE A 722 53.67 -20.83 34.43
C ILE A 722 53.19 -19.58 35.17
N ALA A 723 53.88 -19.25 36.26
CA ALA A 723 53.83 -17.94 36.89
C ALA A 723 54.91 -17.05 36.24
N ASN A 724 55.89 -16.54 36.98
CA ASN A 724 56.77 -15.43 36.55
C ASN A 724 57.81 -15.77 35.45
N GLY A 725 57.84 -16.99 34.91
CA GLY A 725 58.84 -17.44 33.94
C GLY A 725 58.72 -16.79 32.54
N THR A 726 59.85 -16.58 31.86
CA THR A 726 59.95 -15.79 30.62
C THR A 726 60.79 -16.45 29.55
N ASN A 727 60.50 -16.19 28.27
CA ASN A 727 61.29 -16.67 27.13
C ASN A 727 61.41 -18.21 27.04
N ASN A 728 60.46 -18.96 27.58
CA ASN A 728 60.48 -20.43 27.56
C ASN A 728 59.81 -20.98 26.29
N VAL A 729 60.35 -22.06 25.73
CA VAL A 729 59.79 -22.81 24.60
C VAL A 729 59.50 -24.25 25.06
N ALA A 730 58.29 -24.73 24.84
CA ALA A 730 57.79 -26.02 25.33
C ALA A 730 56.96 -26.74 24.25
N THR A 731 57.60 -27.53 23.40
CA THR A 731 56.97 -28.25 22.28
C THR A 731 56.79 -29.74 22.61
N GLY A 732 55.67 -30.10 23.23
CA GLY A 732 55.33 -31.47 23.58
C GLY A 732 54.22 -31.59 24.64
N TYR A 733 53.68 -32.79 24.81
CA TYR A 733 52.74 -33.10 25.88
C TYR A 733 53.45 -33.05 27.25
N PHE A 734 52.91 -32.24 28.17
CA PHE A 734 53.54 -31.91 29.47
C PHE A 734 54.99 -31.36 29.40
N ALA A 735 55.43 -30.78 28.28
CA ALA A 735 56.72 -30.09 28.23
C ALA A 735 56.72 -28.87 29.19
N LEU A 736 57.73 -28.77 30.07
CA LEU A 736 57.84 -27.73 31.12
C LEU A 736 56.55 -27.55 31.97
N ASN A 737 55.80 -28.63 32.27
CA ASN A 737 54.46 -28.49 32.86
C ASN A 737 54.44 -27.94 34.31
N ASN A 738 55.51 -28.12 35.09
CA ASN A 738 55.62 -27.55 36.44
C ASN A 738 56.40 -26.22 36.52
N ASP A 739 56.86 -25.68 35.38
CA ASP A 739 57.73 -24.50 35.42
C ASP A 739 56.95 -23.28 35.92
N SER A 740 57.37 -22.74 37.06
CA SER A 740 56.67 -21.66 37.77
C SER A 740 57.40 -20.33 37.62
N SER A 741 58.73 -20.33 37.56
CA SER A 741 59.54 -19.11 37.42
C SER A 741 60.86 -19.29 36.67
N GLY A 742 61.11 -20.46 36.07
CA GLY A 742 62.24 -20.68 35.19
C GLY A 742 62.13 -19.82 33.92
N SER A 743 63.28 -19.45 33.36
CA SER A 743 63.33 -18.61 32.17
C SER A 743 64.39 -19.06 31.17
N HIS A 744 64.16 -18.81 29.88
CA HIS A 744 65.02 -19.22 28.76
C HIS A 744 65.18 -20.74 28.63
N ASN A 745 64.21 -21.53 29.08
CA ASN A 745 64.20 -22.98 28.94
C ASN A 745 63.66 -23.39 27.56
N THR A 746 64.28 -24.37 26.90
CA THR A 746 63.85 -24.93 25.60
C THR A 746 63.62 -26.43 25.73
N ALA A 747 62.37 -26.84 25.88
CA ALA A 747 61.92 -28.22 25.98
C ALA A 747 61.21 -28.68 24.70
N SER A 748 61.63 -29.81 24.14
CA SER A 748 60.98 -30.46 23.00
C SER A 748 60.88 -31.96 23.21
N GLY A 749 59.65 -32.49 23.19
CA GLY A 749 59.35 -33.89 23.44
C GLY A 749 58.32 -34.11 24.56
N TYR A 750 57.84 -35.35 24.66
CA TYR A 750 56.94 -35.80 25.74
C TYR A 750 57.66 -35.72 27.09
N LEU A 751 57.07 -35.02 28.07
CA LEU A 751 57.63 -34.79 29.41
C LEU A 751 59.04 -34.13 29.44
N ALA A 752 59.47 -33.49 28.35
CA ALA A 752 60.75 -32.77 28.33
C ALA A 752 60.78 -31.63 29.37
N ILE A 753 61.82 -31.63 30.22
CA ILE A 753 62.04 -30.70 31.34
C ILE A 753 60.82 -30.55 32.28
N SER A 754 60.01 -31.60 32.43
CA SER A 754 58.68 -31.55 33.07
C SER A 754 58.67 -31.20 34.57
N ASN A 755 59.64 -31.68 35.36
CA ASN A 755 59.70 -31.38 36.80
C ASN A 755 60.40 -30.05 37.14
N ASN A 756 60.81 -29.27 36.14
CA ASN A 756 61.45 -27.98 36.38
C ASN A 756 60.44 -27.02 37.02
N THR A 757 60.82 -26.37 38.13
CA THR A 757 59.98 -25.40 38.84
C THR A 757 60.54 -23.99 38.76
N THR A 758 61.86 -23.84 38.82
CA THR A 758 62.55 -22.53 38.83
C THR A 758 63.88 -22.51 38.06
N GLY A 759 64.36 -23.67 37.57
CA GLY A 759 65.60 -23.75 36.81
C GLY A 759 65.51 -22.99 35.49
N SER A 760 66.61 -22.40 35.03
CA SER A 760 66.68 -21.46 33.90
C SER A 760 67.82 -21.78 32.93
N PHE A 761 67.69 -21.31 31.68
CA PHE A 761 68.65 -21.56 30.58
C PHE A 761 68.86 -23.05 30.25
N ASN A 762 67.88 -23.90 30.52
CA ASN A 762 67.98 -25.34 30.28
C ASN A 762 67.48 -25.73 28.89
N THR A 763 68.14 -26.68 28.23
CA THR A 763 67.73 -27.24 26.93
C THR A 763 67.48 -28.73 27.06
N GLY A 764 66.33 -29.23 26.61
CA GLY A 764 65.93 -30.63 26.70
C GLY A 764 65.22 -31.09 25.43
N PHE A 765 65.85 -31.94 24.64
CA PHE A 765 65.31 -32.44 23.36
C PHE A 765 65.25 -33.97 23.37
N GLY A 766 64.03 -34.51 23.46
CA GLY A 766 63.78 -35.96 23.48
C GLY A 766 62.61 -36.34 24.39
N TYR A 767 62.18 -37.60 24.30
CA TYR A 767 61.27 -38.21 25.28
C TYR A 767 61.93 -38.18 26.67
N THR A 768 61.23 -37.61 27.66
CA THR A 768 61.69 -37.40 29.05
C THR A 768 63.08 -36.75 29.18
N ALA A 769 63.50 -35.94 28.20
CA ALA A 769 64.79 -35.25 28.27
C ALA A 769 64.81 -34.22 29.42
N LEU A 770 65.85 -34.27 30.25
CA LEU A 770 66.05 -33.43 31.45
C LEU A 770 64.91 -33.53 32.49
N SER A 771 64.21 -34.66 32.55
CA SER A 771 63.03 -34.85 33.40
C SER A 771 63.30 -34.76 34.91
N ASN A 772 64.53 -35.01 35.38
CA ASN A 772 64.88 -34.87 36.79
C ASN A 772 65.18 -33.43 37.23
N ASN A 773 65.38 -32.48 36.30
CA ASN A 773 65.74 -31.10 36.64
C ASN A 773 64.58 -30.36 37.31
N THR A 774 64.82 -29.77 38.49
CA THR A 774 63.83 -29.01 39.27
C THR A 774 64.23 -27.53 39.39
N THR A 775 65.48 -27.28 39.82
CA THR A 775 66.03 -25.94 40.07
C THR A 775 67.39 -25.71 39.41
N GLY A 776 67.91 -26.70 38.68
CA GLY A 776 69.19 -26.64 37.98
C GLY A 776 69.19 -25.65 36.81
N ASN A 777 70.35 -25.09 36.49
CA ASN A 777 70.52 -24.01 35.51
C ASN A 777 71.61 -24.33 34.48
N TYR A 778 71.44 -23.85 33.25
CA TYR A 778 72.39 -24.04 32.14
C TYR A 778 72.62 -25.52 31.77
N ASN A 779 71.64 -26.40 32.00
CA ASN A 779 71.77 -27.82 31.72
C ASN A 779 71.25 -28.16 30.30
N VAL A 780 71.88 -29.14 29.65
CA VAL A 780 71.57 -29.55 28.28
C VAL A 780 71.33 -31.06 28.25
N ALA A 781 70.19 -31.52 27.73
CA ALA A 781 69.90 -32.91 27.45
C ALA A 781 69.44 -33.09 26.01
N LEU A 782 70.17 -33.89 25.21
CA LEU A 782 69.86 -34.15 23.81
C LEU A 782 69.79 -35.66 23.56
N GLY A 783 68.60 -36.24 23.69
CA GLY A 783 68.34 -37.66 23.51
C GLY A 783 67.10 -38.14 24.28
N SER A 784 66.51 -39.25 23.84
CA SER A 784 65.50 -39.96 24.63
C SER A 784 66.12 -40.41 25.96
N GLY A 785 65.51 -40.07 27.09
CA GLY A 785 66.01 -40.40 28.43
C GLY A 785 67.33 -39.71 28.82
N ALA A 786 67.80 -38.71 28.08
CA ALA A 786 68.99 -37.94 28.46
C ALA A 786 68.67 -37.04 29.67
N ASP A 787 69.42 -37.13 30.77
CA ASP A 787 69.03 -36.48 32.04
C ASP A 787 70.19 -36.17 33.01
N VAL A 788 69.87 -35.53 34.12
CA VAL A 788 70.73 -35.25 35.27
C VAL A 788 70.42 -36.19 36.45
N SER A 789 71.40 -36.42 37.33
CA SER A 789 71.22 -37.29 38.50
C SER A 789 70.46 -36.66 39.67
N THR A 790 70.52 -35.33 39.80
CA THR A 790 69.80 -34.57 40.83
C THR A 790 69.25 -33.28 40.20
N GLY A 791 68.09 -32.83 40.68
CA GLY A 791 67.36 -31.73 40.04
C GLY A 791 68.00 -30.35 40.13
N ASN A 792 69.14 -30.22 40.81
CA ASN A 792 69.84 -28.98 41.12
C ASN A 792 71.24 -28.88 40.50
N LEU A 793 71.65 -29.80 39.61
CA LEU A 793 72.92 -29.68 38.89
C LEU A 793 72.96 -28.39 38.03
N THR A 794 74.16 -27.95 37.66
CA THR A 794 74.38 -26.72 36.90
C THR A 794 75.46 -26.88 35.85
N ASN A 795 75.29 -26.30 34.66
CA ASN A 795 76.23 -26.44 33.55
C ASN A 795 76.54 -27.93 33.24
N ALA A 796 75.50 -28.77 33.28
CA ALA A 796 75.55 -30.22 33.07
C ALA A 796 74.98 -30.58 31.69
N ALA A 797 75.75 -31.26 30.85
CA ALA A 797 75.37 -31.60 29.48
C ALA A 797 75.37 -33.12 29.22
N ALA A 798 74.22 -33.67 28.85
CA ALA A 798 74.00 -35.08 28.51
C ALA A 798 73.57 -35.20 27.05
N ILE A 799 74.41 -35.77 26.18
CA ILE A 799 74.16 -35.83 24.73
C ILE A 799 74.24 -37.29 24.27
N GLY A 800 73.13 -37.82 23.74
CA GLY A 800 72.95 -39.22 23.36
C GLY A 800 71.74 -39.85 24.05
N SER A 801 71.22 -40.96 23.49
CA SER A 801 70.12 -41.70 24.12
C SER A 801 70.56 -42.22 25.49
N ASN A 802 69.74 -41.96 26.52
CA ASN A 802 70.02 -42.28 27.92
C ASN A 802 71.35 -41.71 28.45
N ALA A 803 71.89 -40.63 27.87
CA ALA A 803 73.07 -39.96 28.42
C ALA A 803 72.76 -39.37 29.81
N TYR A 804 73.68 -39.44 30.77
CA TYR A 804 73.37 -39.11 32.16
C TYR A 804 74.55 -38.44 32.87
N VAL A 805 74.33 -37.21 33.38
CA VAL A 805 75.35 -36.44 34.11
C VAL A 805 75.11 -36.48 35.62
N THR A 806 76.17 -36.76 36.37
CA THR A 806 76.14 -36.90 37.84
C THR A 806 76.69 -35.71 38.62
N GLN A 807 77.23 -34.68 37.95
CA GLN A 807 77.85 -33.51 38.60
C GLN A 807 77.77 -32.25 37.73
N SER A 808 77.89 -31.06 38.34
CA SER A 808 77.95 -29.78 37.62
C SER A 808 79.20 -29.63 36.74
N ASN A 809 79.16 -28.68 35.80
CA ASN A 809 80.27 -28.29 34.91
C ASN A 809 80.86 -29.48 34.13
N SER A 810 80.02 -30.35 33.58
CA SER A 810 80.46 -31.63 32.99
C SER A 810 79.60 -32.06 31.79
N LEU A 811 80.26 -32.62 30.79
CA LEU A 811 79.65 -33.18 29.57
C LEU A 811 79.78 -34.71 29.57
N VAL A 812 78.67 -35.42 29.41
CA VAL A 812 78.61 -36.85 29.11
C VAL A 812 78.05 -37.04 27.70
N LEU A 813 78.87 -37.65 26.84
CA LEU A 813 78.50 -38.10 25.51
C LEU A 813 78.17 -39.60 25.60
N GLY A 814 76.90 -39.95 25.42
CA GLY A 814 76.44 -41.34 25.34
C GLY A 814 75.78 -41.94 26.59
N GLY A 815 74.94 -42.95 26.36
CA GLY A 815 74.37 -43.82 27.41
C GLY A 815 75.39 -44.84 27.94
N ILE A 816 75.14 -45.35 29.15
CA ILE A 816 76.06 -46.23 29.90
C ILE A 816 75.29 -47.47 30.39
N THR A 817 75.69 -48.64 29.92
CA THR A 817 75.01 -49.92 30.18
C THR A 817 74.84 -50.16 31.67
N GLY A 818 73.59 -50.37 32.11
CA GLY A 818 73.26 -50.67 33.51
C GLY A 818 73.24 -49.47 34.47
N THR A 819 73.67 -48.27 34.06
CA THR A 819 73.65 -47.07 34.93
C THR A 819 72.38 -46.23 34.73
N ASN A 820 71.99 -46.01 33.47
CA ASN A 820 71.00 -45.00 33.10
C ASN A 820 69.89 -45.53 32.18
N GLY A 821 69.61 -46.84 32.25
CA GLY A 821 68.63 -47.51 31.40
C GLY A 821 69.10 -47.75 29.96
N ALA A 822 70.33 -47.36 29.59
CA ALA A 822 70.93 -47.78 28.33
C ALA A 822 71.16 -49.31 28.30
N THR A 823 70.78 -49.93 27.18
CA THR A 823 70.98 -51.37 26.91
C THR A 823 72.38 -51.70 26.38
N ALA A 824 73.12 -50.69 25.92
CA ALA A 824 74.50 -50.77 25.47
C ALA A 824 75.22 -49.43 25.71
N ASN A 825 76.55 -49.45 25.75
CA ASN A 825 77.36 -48.24 25.80
C ASN A 825 77.33 -47.54 24.44
N THR A 826 77.06 -46.24 24.41
CA THR A 826 77.26 -45.46 23.19
C THR A 826 78.75 -45.26 22.92
N LEU A 827 79.14 -45.30 21.65
CA LEU A 827 80.50 -45.05 21.17
C LEU A 827 80.54 -43.68 20.47
N VAL A 828 81.61 -42.90 20.67
CA VAL A 828 81.74 -41.52 20.19
C VAL A 828 82.81 -41.46 19.11
N GLY A 829 82.41 -41.17 17.87
CA GLY A 829 83.32 -40.96 16.75
C GLY A 829 83.61 -39.48 16.48
N ILE A 830 84.87 -39.15 16.25
CA ILE A 830 85.33 -37.86 15.72
C ILE A 830 86.12 -38.18 14.43
N GLY A 831 85.64 -37.71 13.29
CA GLY A 831 86.16 -38.11 11.96
C GLY A 831 85.58 -39.44 11.44
N THR A 832 85.46 -40.46 12.30
CA THR A 832 84.85 -41.76 11.95
C THR A 832 83.32 -41.79 12.12
N THR A 833 82.64 -42.48 11.20
CA THR A 833 81.19 -42.79 11.26
C THR A 833 80.88 -44.15 11.90
N ALA A 834 81.90 -44.99 12.13
CA ALA A 834 81.79 -46.31 12.72
C ALA A 834 82.83 -46.47 13.85
N PRO A 835 82.69 -45.73 14.96
CA PRO A 835 83.62 -45.79 16.08
C PRO A 835 83.70 -47.20 16.68
N THR A 836 84.92 -47.70 16.82
CA THR A 836 85.25 -49.02 17.40
C THR A 836 85.57 -48.93 18.89
N ALA A 837 85.99 -47.74 19.35
CA ALA A 837 86.28 -47.42 20.74
C ALA A 837 85.23 -46.48 21.36
N ARG A 838 85.24 -46.34 22.70
CA ARG A 838 84.31 -45.44 23.42
C ARG A 838 84.47 -43.97 23.00
N LEU A 839 85.70 -43.56 22.72
CA LEU A 839 86.06 -42.36 21.99
C LEU A 839 87.04 -42.80 20.91
N ASP A 840 86.69 -42.54 19.65
CA ASP A 840 87.44 -42.93 18.47
C ASP A 840 87.70 -41.68 17.63
N VAL A 841 88.96 -41.38 17.32
CA VAL A 841 89.38 -40.09 16.73
C VAL A 841 90.27 -40.35 15.53
N ASP A 842 89.70 -40.19 14.34
CA ASP A 842 90.37 -40.40 13.04
C ASP A 842 91.16 -39.13 12.62
N ALA A 843 91.93 -38.57 13.56
CA ALA A 843 92.69 -37.33 13.43
C ALA A 843 93.67 -37.12 14.60
N ASN A 844 94.59 -36.16 14.44
CA ASN A 844 95.45 -35.64 15.51
C ASN A 844 94.63 -35.15 16.72
N PHE A 845 95.08 -35.48 17.94
CA PHE A 845 94.40 -35.11 19.19
C PHE A 845 95.36 -34.40 20.17
N LYS A 846 94.93 -33.34 20.86
CA LYS A 846 95.77 -32.58 21.81
C LYS A 846 95.35 -32.83 23.26
N LEU A 847 96.27 -33.37 24.07
CA LEU A 847 96.02 -33.68 25.49
C LEU A 847 96.40 -32.52 26.42
N GLY A 848 95.44 -31.62 26.67
CA GLY A 848 95.57 -30.55 27.68
C GLY A 848 96.19 -29.25 27.17
N ASN A 849 96.20 -28.23 28.03
CA ASN A 849 96.46 -26.85 27.60
C ASN A 849 97.90 -26.65 27.08
N ASN A 850 98.89 -27.18 27.81
CA ASN A 850 100.30 -27.25 27.41
C ASN A 850 100.64 -28.56 26.66
N GLY A 851 99.64 -29.33 26.24
CA GLY A 851 99.84 -30.65 25.66
C GLY A 851 100.48 -30.62 24.27
N SER A 852 101.32 -31.61 23.99
CA SER A 852 101.71 -31.96 22.62
C SER A 852 100.46 -32.28 21.80
N ILE A 853 100.50 -31.95 20.50
CA ILE A 853 99.58 -32.56 19.53
C ILE A 853 100.07 -33.99 19.36
N LEU A 854 99.26 -34.95 19.80
CA LEU A 854 99.47 -36.37 19.55
C LEU A 854 98.95 -36.67 18.14
N ASN A 855 99.90 -36.88 17.22
CA ASN A 855 99.69 -37.34 15.87
C ASN A 855 99.61 -38.88 15.84
N GLU A 856 100.50 -39.56 16.57
CA GLU A 856 100.63 -41.02 16.53
C GLU A 856 101.32 -41.56 17.80
N ILE A 857 100.86 -42.70 18.32
CA ILE A 857 101.60 -43.50 19.33
C ILE A 857 102.09 -44.76 18.65
N ILE A 858 103.34 -44.72 18.19
CA ILE A 858 103.98 -45.85 17.52
C ILE A 858 104.64 -46.71 18.59
N LYS A 859 104.20 -47.96 18.77
CA LYS A 859 104.85 -48.91 19.69
C LYS A 859 105.47 -50.07 18.93
N VAL A 860 106.79 -50.07 18.82
CA VAL A 860 107.57 -51.16 18.24
C VAL A 860 108.22 -51.97 19.37
N THR A 861 108.28 -53.29 19.19
CA THR A 861 109.06 -54.18 20.05
C THR A 861 110.21 -54.72 19.21
N VAL A 862 111.46 -54.45 19.60
CA VAL A 862 112.64 -54.98 18.93
C VAL A 862 113.26 -56.06 19.80
N ASN A 863 113.46 -57.25 19.22
CA ASN A 863 114.08 -58.39 19.86
C ASN A 863 115.40 -58.66 19.13
N ASN A 864 116.49 -58.08 19.61
CA ASN A 864 117.85 -58.27 19.10
C ASN A 864 118.83 -58.25 20.28
N ASP A 865 119.95 -58.93 20.11
CA ASP A 865 121.16 -58.59 20.87
C ASP A 865 121.63 -57.20 20.45
N ILE A 866 121.93 -56.36 21.44
CA ILE A 866 122.62 -55.10 21.22
C ILE A 866 124.12 -55.37 21.10
N ASP A 867 124.85 -54.48 20.43
CA ASP A 867 126.31 -54.62 20.31
C ASP A 867 126.97 -54.66 21.70
N ILE A 868 128.20 -55.17 21.77
CA ILE A 868 128.95 -55.27 23.03
C ILE A 868 129.15 -53.88 23.63
N ILE A 869 128.63 -53.62 24.84
CA ILE A 869 128.87 -52.34 25.54
C ILE A 869 130.23 -52.43 26.24
N PRO A 870 131.27 -51.67 25.81
CA PRO A 870 132.61 -51.84 26.37
C PRO A 870 132.69 -51.44 27.85
N ALA A 871 133.67 -51.98 28.58
CA ALA A 871 133.91 -51.64 29.98
C ALA A 871 134.13 -50.13 30.16
N ASN A 872 133.53 -49.54 31.19
CA ASN A 872 133.59 -48.09 31.49
C ASN A 872 133.25 -47.19 30.28
N SER A 873 132.29 -47.58 29.46
CA SER A 873 131.97 -46.93 28.18
C SER A 873 130.46 -46.84 27.90
N THR A 874 130.12 -46.28 26.74
CA THR A 874 128.75 -46.18 26.22
C THR A 874 128.67 -46.76 24.83
N LEU A 875 127.62 -47.53 24.57
CA LEU A 875 127.22 -47.92 23.22
C LEU A 875 126.14 -46.96 22.72
N VAL A 876 126.19 -46.57 21.45
CA VAL A 876 125.11 -45.87 20.77
C VAL A 876 124.65 -46.76 19.63
N GLN A 877 123.41 -47.24 19.68
CA GLN A 877 122.85 -48.13 18.66
C GLN A 877 121.48 -47.63 18.18
N ASP A 878 121.23 -47.80 16.89
CA ASP A 878 120.10 -47.23 16.16
C ASP A 878 119.10 -48.34 15.77
N PHE A 879 117.83 -48.14 16.13
CA PHE A 879 116.74 -49.11 16.04
C PHE A 879 115.67 -48.63 15.07
N ALA A 880 115.36 -49.42 14.04
CA ALA A 880 114.30 -49.10 13.09
C ALA A 880 112.92 -49.06 13.79
N VAL A 881 112.30 -47.88 13.80
CA VAL A 881 110.94 -47.63 14.26
C VAL A 881 110.23 -46.82 13.18
N PRO A 882 109.48 -47.47 12.28
CA PRO A 882 108.76 -46.79 11.19
C PRO A 882 107.90 -45.62 11.69
N ASN A 883 107.71 -44.60 10.85
CA ASN A 883 106.99 -43.35 11.13
C ASN A 883 107.55 -42.44 12.24
N ALA A 884 108.53 -42.88 13.03
CA ALA A 884 109.18 -42.05 14.05
C ALA A 884 109.77 -40.76 13.45
N ALA A 885 109.37 -39.59 13.93
CA ALA A 885 109.87 -38.30 13.47
C ALA A 885 110.99 -37.78 14.39
N THR A 886 111.95 -37.01 13.87
CA THR A 886 113.05 -36.44 14.67
C THR A 886 112.59 -35.47 15.79
N THR A 887 111.33 -35.06 15.76
CA THR A 887 110.65 -34.27 16.81
C THR A 887 109.89 -35.13 17.83
N SER A 888 109.76 -36.43 17.62
CA SER A 888 108.99 -37.33 18.49
C SER A 888 109.74 -37.64 19.79
N SER A 889 108.99 -37.77 20.88
CA SER A 889 109.54 -38.25 22.16
C SER A 889 109.65 -39.77 22.15
N VAL A 890 110.74 -40.29 22.70
CA VAL A 890 110.99 -41.74 22.78
C VAL A 890 110.97 -42.20 24.23
N ILE A 891 110.19 -43.23 24.51
CA ILE A 891 110.20 -43.98 25.77
C ILE A 891 110.63 -45.41 25.44
N VAL A 892 111.74 -45.86 26.03
CA VAL A 892 112.20 -47.25 25.93
C VAL A 892 112.03 -47.94 27.28
N SER A 893 111.50 -49.15 27.25
CA SER A 893 111.52 -50.07 28.39
C SER A 893 112.00 -51.45 27.94
N THR A 894 112.59 -52.22 28.86
CA THR A 894 113.10 -53.56 28.58
C THR A 894 112.25 -54.63 29.25
N SER A 895 112.25 -55.83 28.66
CA SER A 895 111.64 -57.04 29.23
C SER A 895 112.31 -57.52 30.53
N SER A 896 113.52 -57.07 30.85
CA SER A 896 114.22 -57.37 32.11
C SER A 896 115.23 -56.28 32.50
N ASN A 897 115.51 -56.18 33.81
CA ASN A 897 116.46 -55.22 34.38
C ASN A 897 117.86 -55.36 33.78
N PHE A 898 118.58 -54.25 33.63
CA PHE A 898 120.01 -54.26 33.32
C PHE A 898 120.82 -54.74 34.54
N ILE A 899 122.03 -55.25 34.30
CA ILE A 899 122.93 -55.61 35.40
C ILE A 899 123.43 -54.34 36.10
N THR A 900 123.70 -54.41 37.40
CA THR A 900 124.15 -53.27 38.20
C THR A 900 125.39 -52.62 37.59
N GLY A 901 125.32 -51.32 37.30
CA GLY A 901 126.35 -50.59 36.56
C GLY A 901 126.08 -50.47 35.05
N SER A 902 124.92 -50.89 34.55
CA SER A 902 124.52 -50.69 33.15
C SER A 902 123.05 -50.25 33.02
N GLY A 903 122.71 -49.69 31.86
CA GLY A 903 121.36 -49.21 31.59
C GLY A 903 121.26 -48.43 30.28
N ILE A 904 120.08 -47.85 30.04
CA ILE A 904 119.87 -46.84 29.00
C ILE A 904 120.20 -45.47 29.61
N SER A 905 121.10 -44.72 28.95
CA SER A 905 121.45 -43.35 29.29
C SER A 905 120.40 -42.38 28.75
N PHE A 906 120.07 -42.49 27.46
CA PHE A 906 118.96 -41.79 26.82
C PHE A 906 118.51 -42.53 25.56
N ALA A 907 117.31 -42.20 25.07
CA ALA A 907 116.84 -42.58 23.76
C ALA A 907 116.24 -41.37 23.02
N ARG A 908 116.41 -41.29 21.70
CA ARG A 908 115.90 -40.21 20.85
C ARG A 908 115.69 -40.72 19.42
N VAL A 909 114.87 -40.05 18.62
CA VAL A 909 114.84 -40.30 17.18
C VAL A 909 116.08 -39.62 16.55
N SER A 910 117.05 -40.39 16.06
CA SER A 910 118.28 -39.86 15.43
C SER A 910 118.03 -39.37 14.00
N ALA A 911 117.22 -40.11 13.26
CA ALA A 911 116.76 -39.82 11.91
C ALA A 911 115.32 -40.33 11.74
N ALA A 912 114.60 -39.84 10.73
CA ALA A 912 113.23 -40.29 10.48
C ALA A 912 113.18 -41.82 10.28
N GLY A 913 112.28 -42.51 10.98
CA GLY A 913 112.17 -43.97 11.00
C GLY A 913 113.17 -44.69 11.91
N ASN A 914 113.99 -43.99 12.70
CA ASN A 914 115.12 -44.58 13.42
C ASN A 914 115.33 -43.98 14.84
N VAL A 915 115.25 -44.84 15.85
CA VAL A 915 115.44 -44.51 17.26
C VAL A 915 116.83 -44.91 17.71
N GLN A 916 117.65 -43.92 18.04
CA GLN A 916 118.92 -44.10 18.70
C GLN A 916 118.75 -44.28 20.20
N ILE A 917 119.33 -45.36 20.72
CA ILE A 917 119.39 -45.66 22.15
C ILE A 917 120.87 -45.68 22.55
N THR A 918 121.21 -44.85 23.53
CA THR A 918 122.55 -44.85 24.14
C THR A 918 122.50 -45.70 25.39
N PHE A 919 123.23 -46.80 25.41
CA PHE A 919 123.44 -47.64 26.59
C PHE A 919 124.73 -47.24 27.30
N PHE A 920 124.80 -47.43 28.62
CA PHE A 920 126.00 -47.23 29.42
C PHE A 920 126.42 -48.52 30.12
N ASN A 921 127.73 -48.63 30.37
CA ASN A 921 128.36 -49.68 31.16
C ASN A 921 129.49 -49.06 32.00
N THR A 922 129.26 -48.87 33.29
CA THR A 922 130.26 -48.46 34.29
C THR A 922 130.85 -49.65 35.06
N THR A 923 130.64 -50.88 34.58
CA THR A 923 131.34 -52.06 35.10
C THR A 923 132.72 -52.20 34.47
N ALA A 924 133.62 -52.90 35.17
CA ALA A 924 135.00 -53.10 34.73
C ALA A 924 135.16 -54.18 33.62
N LEU A 925 134.06 -54.75 33.13
CA LEU A 925 134.04 -55.75 32.05
C LEU A 925 133.13 -55.27 30.91
N ALA A 926 133.42 -55.69 29.69
CA ALA A 926 132.51 -55.46 28.57
C ALA A 926 131.24 -56.32 28.76
N ILE A 927 130.07 -55.75 28.47
CA ILE A 927 128.80 -56.48 28.51
C ILE A 927 128.47 -56.93 27.10
N ASP A 928 128.70 -58.22 26.87
CA ASP A 928 128.35 -58.94 25.65
C ASP A 928 126.94 -59.57 25.80
N ASN A 929 126.26 -59.78 24.67
CA ASN A 929 125.04 -60.58 24.53
C ASN A 929 123.85 -60.18 25.43
N LEU A 930 123.39 -58.92 25.32
CA LEU A 930 122.29 -58.34 26.10
C LEU A 930 120.89 -58.66 25.51
N ALA A 931 120.63 -59.94 25.23
CA ALA A 931 119.42 -60.50 24.61
C ALA A 931 118.13 -60.07 25.34
N LYS A 932 117.43 -59.07 24.80
CA LYS A 932 116.21 -58.51 25.40
C LYS A 932 115.23 -58.00 24.35
N ASN A 933 113.95 -58.04 24.72
CA ASN A 933 112.92 -57.28 24.02
C ASN A 933 112.97 -55.83 24.52
N TYR A 934 113.19 -54.90 23.60
CA TYR A 934 113.16 -53.44 23.80
C TYR A 934 111.81 -52.92 23.29
N TYR A 935 110.95 -52.49 24.22
CA TYR A 935 109.66 -51.87 23.92
C TYR A 935 109.87 -50.38 23.70
N ILE A 936 110.02 -49.98 22.43
CA ILE A 936 110.24 -48.60 22.00
C ILE A 936 108.88 -47.99 21.67
N THR A 937 108.44 -47.06 22.50
CA THR A 937 107.22 -46.26 22.28
C THR A 937 107.63 -44.87 21.84
N VAL A 938 107.27 -44.50 20.62
CA VAL A 938 107.50 -43.18 20.04
C VAL A 938 106.19 -42.42 20.03
N ILE A 939 106.19 -41.27 20.70
CA ILE A 939 105.06 -40.35 20.81
C ILE A 939 105.35 -39.19 19.88
N ARG A 940 104.55 -39.08 18.81
CA ARG A 940 104.64 -38.06 17.76
C ARG A 940 103.54 -37.02 17.91
#